data_AF-A0A0G1S0V3-F1
#
_entry.id   AF-A0A0G1S0V3-F1
#
_cell.length_a   1.000
_cell.length_b   1.000
_cell.length_c   1.000
_cell.angle_alpha   90.00
_cell.angle_beta   90.00
_cell.angle_gamma   90.00
#
_symmetry.space_group_name_H-M   'P 1'
#
loop_
_entity.id
_entity.type
_entity.pdbx_description
1 polymer ?
#
loop_
_entity_poly.entity_id
_entity_poly.type
_entity_poly.pdbx_seq_one_letter_code
_entity_poly.pdbx_strand_id
1 'polypeptide(L)'
;MKLLNRFKPTRKKVVSFTTTLLVISLSGLAFLQLTANRAKADTLIGFNEGNGSTVYDENGNATGTITGATWKTEDLCVVGNCLYFDGSDWISFGDDADYDFVAAADFTIQFWFRHGPATATEVIIQKYEGTDADGGYRIQMESDGDISFGVDDANGGFADDNIVSTAANYDNNKWHHVSAVKDGTTGIYLYIDGIQVASDTTIGSIGDLTNNDTFYIGDSTGADGGDEYIGFLDEVKIYTTSARTETEIKSDIAGATADRGTSASFGPDNSFLSDGLVGFWKMDESGVDAEGETITDYSGNGNSGTLYGDNSTGDNGTGMDCTAAGKFGTGCDFDGTDDYARVDDNSELDLSRVTMSAWIYPTNNSGRRMAISKRTTSGSGAYFIGTNSGTIEFFPGTADGTIHSSGQTAPLNTWTHIAATYDGASIMIYKNGDQVKKVSLTGSMVNSAHPLDIGHGFVGTDYYFLGKIDEARIYNRVLTPAEIQSLYNWAPGPVGYWKMDENTGTNINDSSGFIPTAITFSGSPTWSVGKYGSAVFFDGTDFANGPTDSYLNILGNLTLSTWIYIDPGISSQDNIFSYRGTGGGEDATNYILRVITTSGNDIQYGHEYNDARNEETTTFNTDLSTNTWYHLSLVRDNTAKTAKLFVNGVQTGATFNYTNVPWRGEASNLRIANSTSAGSRGFDGRIDDLRIYNYARTQSQIIENMNAGHPAPGSPVGSAIGQWSFDQGTDNTCLAGTNDVCNTGSGGSALDGAQTGMAVPATATSGWQQGGKFSKALAFDGSSDFVQITDNNALDFGTSQDFTYSLWIKSSQAPVLDQWPQIISKWPVAGDKTGYEIVLHDSTDDARWGGGVIVANTNYSAYGKTDVADGNWHHLVLMRDGSTIRTYEDGRLANENTSGVTTDVSNSANFRFGATNSGGYFYNGLIDEVKLFRSALTSDQVKLLYNQSAAAVWGASSTDSSGNPSWSANDEYCPPGQGTACTAPVGEWKLNENSGSSANDTGSAGVAGSFAGNTAWTSGRFGSGLQFDGTNDGLRMGDNDAFSVTTTNELTVGAWIKPSVVDQTQYFVSKYSSGNYEWNMQVSSGGAFGGGLNSTAGGGYLYAFSSDSNIYLSAKRWYYAAFTVNSTTNTLNVYLDGMLVASDTTTSGSVANGTAEVRLGIDGGSSNDYNGLVDEVRIYNYVRTPAQIAWEFNRGAPVAYWTFDECSG
;
A
#
# COMPACT_ATOMS: atom_id res chain seq x y z
N MET A 1 -65.00 37.75 -35.93
CA MET A 1 -65.57 38.50 -37.07
C MET A 1 -64.44 38.82 -38.04
N LYS A 2 -64.54 38.34 -39.29
CA LYS A 2 -63.73 38.64 -40.50
C LYS A 2 -62.22 38.28 -40.47
N LEU A 3 -61.74 37.32 -41.28
CA LEU A 3 -61.62 37.21 -42.76
C LEU A 3 -60.31 37.82 -43.32
N LEU A 4 -59.53 36.89 -43.91
CA LEU A 4 -58.58 37.01 -45.04
C LEU A 4 -58.49 38.36 -45.78
N ASN A 5 -57.26 38.79 -46.11
CA ASN A 5 -56.72 38.73 -47.48
C ASN A 5 -55.30 39.32 -47.68
N ARG A 6 -54.48 38.56 -48.42
CA ARG A 6 -53.56 38.90 -49.55
C ARG A 6 -52.77 40.22 -49.55
N PHE A 7 -51.45 40.15 -49.75
CA PHE A 7 -50.70 40.46 -51.00
C PHE A 7 -49.17 40.16 -50.85
N LYS A 8 -48.55 39.54 -51.86
CA LYS A 8 -47.08 39.33 -52.09
C LYS A 8 -46.51 40.55 -52.87
N PRO A 9 -45.20 40.63 -53.26
CA PRO A 9 -43.89 40.31 -52.62
C PRO A 9 -42.84 41.45 -52.76
N THR A 10 -41.67 41.41 -52.08
CA THR A 10 -40.31 41.64 -52.68
C THR A 10 -39.13 41.44 -51.70
N ARG A 11 -38.19 40.61 -52.16
CA ARG A 11 -36.75 40.36 -51.88
C ARG A 11 -35.95 41.04 -50.74
N LYS A 12 -35.20 40.16 -50.04
CA LYS A 12 -33.77 40.19 -49.57
C LYS A 12 -33.41 41.30 -48.55
N LYS A 13 -32.74 41.05 -47.42
CA LYS A 13 -31.85 39.99 -46.92
C LYS A 13 -31.82 40.10 -45.37
N VAL A 14 -31.83 38.95 -44.67
CA VAL A 14 -30.90 38.51 -43.58
C VAL A 14 -30.65 39.53 -42.45
N VAL A 15 -31.01 39.36 -41.17
CA VAL A 15 -30.83 38.27 -40.17
C VAL A 15 -31.92 38.42 -39.10
N SER A 16 -32.51 37.34 -38.57
CA SER A 16 -33.48 37.38 -37.46
C SER A 16 -32.88 36.76 -36.20
N PHE A 17 -32.85 37.54 -35.12
CA PHE A 17 -32.95 37.08 -33.74
C PHE A 17 -34.42 36.82 -33.42
N THR A 18 -34.75 35.71 -32.74
CA THR A 18 -35.82 35.64 -31.70
C THR A 18 -35.83 34.26 -31.05
N THR A 19 -35.45 34.24 -29.77
CA THR A 19 -35.73 33.24 -28.73
C THR A 19 -37.25 33.27 -28.43
N THR A 20 -37.99 32.16 -28.23
CA THR A 20 -38.20 31.53 -26.91
C THR A 20 -39.22 30.36 -27.00
N LEU A 21 -38.81 29.17 -26.50
CA LEU A 21 -39.51 28.02 -25.86
C LEU A 21 -40.73 27.34 -26.55
N LEU A 22 -40.92 26.01 -26.55
CA LEU A 22 -40.54 24.94 -25.60
C LEU A 22 -40.59 23.53 -26.26
N VAL A 23 -39.81 22.59 -25.68
CA VAL A 23 -39.90 21.10 -25.64
C VAL A 23 -38.89 20.27 -26.47
N ILE A 24 -37.83 19.84 -25.75
CA ILE A 24 -37.09 18.56 -25.70
C ILE A 24 -36.54 17.93 -27.01
N SER A 25 -35.21 17.87 -27.15
CA SER A 25 -34.41 16.66 -27.49
C SER A 25 -32.91 16.98 -27.63
N LEU A 26 -32.11 15.93 -27.39
CA LEU A 26 -30.65 15.76 -27.38
C LEU A 26 -29.82 16.64 -28.34
N SER A 27 -28.63 17.05 -27.89
CA SER A 27 -27.33 16.66 -28.50
C SER A 27 -26.17 17.32 -27.76
N GLY A 28 -25.32 16.50 -27.15
CA GLY A 28 -23.98 16.90 -26.76
C GLY A 28 -23.12 17.03 -28.00
N LEU A 29 -22.42 18.17 -28.13
CA LEU A 29 -21.19 18.24 -28.90
C LEU A 29 -20.06 17.96 -27.91
N ALA A 30 -19.46 16.77 -27.99
CA ALA A 30 -18.15 16.53 -27.40
C ALA A 30 -17.12 17.23 -28.28
N PHE A 31 -16.35 18.15 -27.70
CA PHE A 31 -15.09 18.61 -28.26
C PHE A 31 -14.11 17.44 -28.18
N LEU A 32 -13.56 17.04 -29.33
CA LEU A 32 -12.44 16.12 -29.43
C LEU A 32 -11.17 16.89 -29.02
N GLN A 33 -10.47 16.43 -27.99
CA GLN A 33 -9.10 16.84 -27.70
C GLN A 33 -8.28 15.56 -27.53
N LEU A 34 -7.25 15.40 -28.37
CA LEU A 34 -6.25 14.33 -28.28
C LEU A 34 -5.57 14.40 -26.89
N THR A 35 -5.40 13.28 -26.20
CA THR A 35 -4.58 13.20 -24.97
C THR A 35 -3.56 12.07 -25.05
N ALA A 36 -2.36 12.34 -24.49
CA ALA A 36 -1.09 11.63 -24.64
C ALA A 36 -1.05 10.26 -23.93
N ASN A 37 -0.34 9.31 -24.53
CA ASN A 37 0.01 8.01 -23.93
C ASN A 37 1.24 8.19 -23.02
N ARG A 38 1.27 7.56 -21.83
CA ARG A 38 2.51 7.36 -21.06
C ARG A 38 3.53 6.61 -21.92
N ALA A 39 4.66 7.24 -22.22
CA ALA A 39 5.83 6.58 -22.82
C ALA A 39 6.68 5.93 -21.71
N LYS A 40 7.16 4.71 -21.92
CA LYS A 40 8.25 4.14 -21.11
C LYS A 40 9.52 4.92 -21.44
N ALA A 41 10.37 5.23 -20.45
CA ALA A 41 11.69 5.81 -20.73
C ALA A 41 12.50 4.87 -21.64
N ASP A 42 13.22 5.46 -22.59
CA ASP A 42 14.05 4.71 -23.53
C ASP A 42 15.31 4.16 -22.81
N THR A 43 15.82 4.91 -21.83
CA THR A 43 16.90 4.48 -20.92
C THR A 43 16.49 4.71 -19.46
N LEU A 44 16.77 3.75 -18.59
CA LEU A 44 16.63 3.87 -17.14
C LEU A 44 17.88 3.35 -16.44
N ILE A 45 18.61 4.25 -15.78
CA ILE A 45 19.74 3.91 -14.91
C ILE A 45 19.26 4.11 -13.47
N GLY A 46 18.71 3.04 -12.89
CA GLY A 46 18.05 3.07 -11.58
C GLY A 46 18.98 2.89 -10.38
N PHE A 47 20.26 2.59 -10.59
CA PHE A 47 21.24 2.32 -9.51
C PHE A 47 20.80 1.21 -8.53
N ASN A 48 20.07 0.21 -9.02
CA ASN A 48 19.51 -0.84 -8.17
C ASN A 48 20.47 -2.01 -7.89
N GLU A 49 21.69 -2.00 -8.47
CA GLU A 49 22.67 -3.08 -8.34
C GLU A 49 23.24 -3.23 -6.92
N GLY A 50 23.33 -2.12 -6.17
CA GLY A 50 23.68 -2.08 -4.75
C GLY A 50 25.11 -2.48 -4.37
N ASN A 51 25.93 -2.91 -5.33
CA ASN A 51 27.36 -3.17 -5.16
C ASN A 51 28.08 -3.27 -6.53
N GLY A 52 29.41 -3.25 -6.50
CA GLY A 52 30.26 -3.39 -7.70
C GLY A 52 30.70 -2.05 -8.27
N SER A 53 31.30 -2.09 -9.46
CA SER A 53 31.88 -0.91 -10.14
C SER A 53 31.20 -0.61 -11.48
N THR A 54 29.98 -1.10 -11.67
CA THR A 54 29.22 -0.98 -12.92
C THR A 54 27.77 -0.68 -12.64
N VAL A 55 27.15 0.15 -13.49
CA VAL A 55 25.71 0.41 -13.53
C VAL A 55 25.15 -0.06 -14.87
N TYR A 56 23.91 -0.54 -14.89
CA TYR A 56 23.24 -1.03 -16.09
C TYR A 56 22.05 -0.13 -16.42
N ASP A 57 21.81 0.07 -17.71
CA ASP A 57 20.50 0.48 -18.18
C ASP A 57 19.53 -0.72 -18.08
N GLU A 58 18.43 -0.55 -17.34
CA GLU A 58 17.44 -1.59 -17.06
C GLU A 58 16.68 -2.07 -18.31
N ASN A 59 16.72 -1.30 -19.40
CA ASN A 59 16.21 -1.73 -20.70
C ASN A 59 17.20 -2.61 -21.49
N GLY A 60 18.45 -2.74 -21.00
CA GLY A 60 19.47 -3.67 -21.49
C GLY A 60 20.37 -3.13 -22.61
N ASN A 61 20.39 -1.82 -22.86
CA ASN A 61 21.11 -1.24 -24.00
C ASN A 61 22.53 -0.78 -23.67
N ALA A 62 22.78 -0.24 -22.47
CA ALA A 62 24.07 0.37 -22.10
C ALA A 62 24.63 -0.10 -20.74
N THR A 63 25.95 0.01 -20.55
CA THR A 63 26.63 -0.29 -19.27
C THR A 63 27.63 0.82 -18.93
N GLY A 64 27.51 1.39 -17.74
CA GLY A 64 28.39 2.45 -17.22
C GLY A 64 29.42 1.91 -16.23
N THR A 65 30.61 2.52 -16.20
CA THR A 65 31.68 2.19 -15.23
C THR A 65 31.75 3.26 -14.14
N ILE A 66 31.64 2.84 -12.88
CA ILE A 66 31.75 3.70 -11.70
C ILE A 66 33.21 3.93 -11.36
N THR A 67 33.60 5.20 -11.21
CA THR A 67 34.89 5.62 -10.66
C THR A 67 34.65 6.39 -9.37
N GLY A 68 35.04 5.79 -8.25
CA GLY A 68 35.02 6.43 -6.93
C GLY A 68 33.66 6.46 -6.22
N ALA A 69 32.56 6.74 -6.93
CA ALA A 69 31.23 6.87 -6.34
C ALA A 69 30.83 5.64 -5.51
N THR A 70 30.18 5.87 -4.37
CA THR A 70 29.88 4.83 -3.40
C THR A 70 28.40 4.48 -3.37
N TRP A 71 28.10 3.18 -3.43
CA TRP A 71 26.76 2.66 -3.19
C TRP A 71 26.24 3.08 -1.82
N LYS A 72 25.01 3.55 -1.80
CA LYS A 72 24.26 3.84 -0.59
C LYS A 72 23.08 2.90 -0.50
N THR A 73 22.85 2.47 0.72
CA THR A 73 21.74 1.62 1.07
C THR A 73 20.44 2.39 0.91
N GLU A 74 19.40 1.63 0.64
CA GLU A 74 18.05 2.10 0.35
C GLU A 74 17.45 3.12 1.34
N ASP A 75 17.91 3.14 2.60
CA ASP A 75 17.47 4.11 3.61
C ASP A 75 17.89 5.57 3.33
N LEU A 76 18.84 5.77 2.42
CA LEU A 76 19.35 7.08 2.01
C LEU A 76 18.83 7.53 0.63
N CYS A 77 18.11 6.67 -0.09
CA CYS A 77 17.83 6.78 -1.53
C CYS A 77 16.34 7.04 -1.85
N VAL A 78 16.00 7.33 -3.11
CA VAL A 78 14.61 7.57 -3.56
C VAL A 78 13.94 6.27 -3.99
N VAL A 79 14.63 5.45 -4.79
CA VAL A 79 14.19 4.13 -5.27
C VAL A 79 15.33 3.15 -5.12
N GLY A 80 15.06 1.96 -4.57
CA GLY A 80 16.09 0.93 -4.36
C GLY A 80 17.40 1.47 -3.75
N ASN A 81 18.53 1.29 -4.44
CA ASN A 81 19.82 1.85 -4.01
C ASN A 81 20.17 3.09 -4.84
N CYS A 82 21.12 3.90 -4.37
CA CYS A 82 21.58 5.10 -5.06
C CYS A 82 23.09 5.25 -4.91
N LEU A 83 23.67 6.20 -5.64
CA LEU A 83 25.10 6.51 -5.56
C LEU A 83 25.32 7.86 -4.87
N TYR A 84 26.35 7.91 -4.02
CA TYR A 84 26.89 9.14 -3.48
C TYR A 84 28.24 9.44 -4.12
N PHE A 85 28.37 10.68 -4.57
CA PHE A 85 29.54 11.27 -5.19
C PHE A 85 30.21 12.22 -4.21
N ASP A 86 31.52 12.11 -4.03
CA ASP A 86 32.31 12.84 -3.03
C ASP A 86 33.09 14.05 -3.57
N GLY A 87 32.89 14.40 -4.85
CA GLY A 87 33.62 15.46 -5.54
C GLY A 87 34.92 15.02 -6.20
N SER A 88 35.14 13.71 -6.31
CA SER A 88 36.21 13.12 -7.14
C SER A 88 35.72 11.91 -7.95
N ASP A 89 34.40 11.80 -8.10
CA ASP A 89 33.68 10.60 -8.50
C ASP A 89 32.89 10.81 -9.80
N TRP A 90 32.77 9.78 -10.64
CA TRP A 90 31.93 9.83 -11.84
C TRP A 90 31.52 8.45 -12.34
N ILE A 91 30.55 8.44 -13.26
CA ILE A 91 30.18 7.28 -14.07
C ILE A 91 30.44 7.61 -15.53
N SER A 92 31.07 6.68 -16.25
CA SER A 92 31.32 6.81 -17.69
C SER A 92 30.58 5.73 -18.47
N PHE A 93 29.78 6.15 -19.44
CA PHE A 93 29.19 5.28 -20.46
C PHE A 93 29.96 5.51 -21.75
N GLY A 94 30.39 4.41 -22.40
CA GLY A 94 30.99 4.51 -23.74
C GLY A 94 30.04 5.20 -24.71
N ASP A 95 30.58 5.66 -25.84
CA ASP A 95 29.78 6.28 -26.90
C ASP A 95 28.62 5.35 -27.33
N ASP A 96 27.41 5.89 -27.28
CA ASP A 96 26.16 5.20 -27.61
C ASP A 96 25.22 6.15 -28.35
N ALA A 97 24.68 5.66 -29.47
CA ALA A 97 23.79 6.42 -30.33
C ALA A 97 22.42 6.71 -29.68
N ASP A 98 22.05 5.99 -28.62
CA ASP A 98 20.84 6.27 -27.84
C ASP A 98 20.94 7.63 -27.10
N TYR A 99 22.14 8.18 -26.94
CA TYR A 99 22.39 9.50 -26.33
C TYR A 99 22.74 10.60 -27.36
N ASP A 100 22.63 10.30 -28.65
CA ASP A 100 22.92 11.22 -29.74
C ASP A 100 21.65 11.88 -30.29
N PHE A 101 21.56 13.20 -30.14
CA PHE A 101 20.37 13.95 -30.51
C PHE A 101 20.60 14.82 -31.75
N VAL A 102 19.89 14.51 -32.83
CA VAL A 102 19.90 15.37 -34.02
C VAL A 102 19.28 16.74 -33.73
N ALA A 103 19.61 17.76 -34.52
CA ALA A 103 19.17 19.15 -34.32
C ALA A 103 17.67 19.31 -33.98
N ALA A 104 16.81 18.57 -34.69
CA ALA A 104 15.36 18.61 -34.55
C ALA A 104 14.78 17.58 -33.55
N ALA A 105 15.62 16.84 -32.83
CA ALA A 105 15.18 15.85 -31.86
C ALA A 105 14.54 16.49 -30.63
N ASP A 106 13.46 15.86 -30.18
CA ASP A 106 12.84 16.08 -28.89
C ASP A 106 13.47 15.14 -27.88
N PHE A 107 13.96 15.65 -26.76
CA PHE A 107 14.45 14.78 -25.70
C PHE A 107 14.14 15.33 -24.30
N THR A 108 14.12 14.41 -23.33
CA THR A 108 14.01 14.76 -21.91
C THR A 108 14.95 13.89 -21.08
N ILE A 109 15.71 14.53 -20.19
CA ILE A 109 16.54 13.86 -19.19
C ILE A 109 15.97 14.18 -17.80
N GLN A 110 15.73 13.16 -16.99
CA GLN A 110 15.18 13.29 -15.63
C GLN A 110 16.03 12.51 -14.64
N PHE A 111 16.08 12.97 -13.39
CA PHE A 111 16.75 12.28 -12.30
C PHE A 111 16.36 12.88 -10.95
N TRP A 112 16.64 12.16 -9.87
CA TRP A 112 16.58 12.67 -8.50
C TRP A 112 17.97 13.02 -8.00
N PHE A 113 18.06 14.09 -7.21
CA PHE A 113 19.31 14.46 -6.55
C PHE A 113 19.09 14.95 -5.12
N ARG A 114 20.11 14.80 -4.28
CA ARG A 114 20.19 15.41 -2.96
C ARG A 114 21.60 15.95 -2.74
N HIS A 115 21.69 17.25 -2.51
CA HIS A 115 22.96 17.97 -2.44
C HIS A 115 23.00 18.88 -1.21
N GLY A 116 24.15 18.98 -0.55
CA GLY A 116 24.39 19.99 0.50
C GLY A 116 24.67 21.36 -0.11
N PRO A 117 24.99 22.42 0.65
CA PRO A 117 25.23 23.72 0.04
C PRO A 117 26.38 23.70 -0.98
N ALA A 118 26.11 24.11 -2.22
CA ALA A 118 27.11 24.12 -3.28
C ALA A 118 28.15 25.23 -3.07
N THR A 119 29.38 25.02 -3.53
CA THR A 119 30.46 26.04 -3.42
C THR A 119 31.24 26.27 -4.71
N ALA A 120 30.98 25.46 -5.73
CA ALA A 120 31.50 25.56 -7.09
C ALA A 120 30.40 25.15 -8.08
N THR A 121 30.63 25.36 -9.37
CA THR A 121 29.75 24.79 -10.41
C THR A 121 30.14 23.34 -10.62
N GLU A 122 29.17 22.44 -10.57
CA GLU A 122 29.36 20.99 -10.55
C GLU A 122 28.51 20.32 -11.66
N VAL A 123 29.11 19.41 -12.43
CA VAL A 123 28.47 18.76 -13.58
C VAL A 123 27.73 17.51 -13.13
N ILE A 124 26.41 17.46 -13.37
CA ILE A 124 25.59 16.31 -12.95
C ILE A 124 25.49 15.29 -14.09
N ILE A 125 25.10 15.73 -15.28
CA ILE A 125 24.96 14.87 -16.47
C ILE A 125 25.46 15.62 -17.69
N GLN A 126 26.27 14.98 -18.54
CA GLN A 126 26.67 15.57 -19.82
C GLN A 126 27.04 14.58 -20.92
N LYS A 127 26.94 15.05 -22.16
CA LYS A 127 27.63 14.51 -23.34
C LYS A 127 27.89 15.70 -24.26
N TYR A 128 29.10 16.26 -24.16
CA TYR A 128 29.51 17.48 -24.86
C TYR A 128 31.00 17.43 -25.21
N GLU A 129 31.31 17.73 -26.47
CA GLU A 129 32.68 17.77 -27.00
C GLU A 129 33.20 19.22 -27.02
N GLY A 130 34.33 19.46 -26.35
CA GLY A 130 34.94 20.78 -26.26
C GLY A 130 36.06 21.04 -27.28
N THR A 131 36.44 20.05 -28.09
CA THR A 131 37.68 20.08 -28.89
C THR A 131 37.48 19.97 -30.41
N ASP A 132 36.40 19.36 -30.89
CA ASP A 132 36.04 19.24 -32.32
C ASP A 132 34.84 20.14 -32.70
N ALA A 133 34.24 20.00 -33.89
CA ALA A 133 33.19 20.88 -34.42
C ALA A 133 31.75 20.42 -34.12
N ASP A 134 31.60 19.41 -33.26
CA ASP A 134 30.34 18.78 -32.91
C ASP A 134 29.97 19.16 -31.48
N GLY A 135 28.70 19.45 -31.20
CA GLY A 135 28.22 20.00 -29.92
C GLY A 135 27.64 18.96 -28.96
N GLY A 136 26.78 19.36 -28.02
CA GLY A 136 26.19 18.47 -27.04
C GLY A 136 25.25 19.14 -26.03
N TYR A 137 25.08 18.50 -24.87
CA TYR A 137 24.20 18.97 -23.79
C TYR A 137 24.80 18.73 -22.41
N ARG A 138 24.35 19.53 -21.43
CA ARG A 138 24.84 19.47 -20.05
C ARG A 138 23.79 19.96 -19.06
N ILE A 139 23.75 19.31 -17.90
CA ILE A 139 22.97 19.71 -16.73
C ILE A 139 23.94 19.88 -15.55
N GLN A 140 23.89 21.03 -14.87
CA GLN A 140 24.85 21.38 -13.80
C GLN A 140 24.14 21.95 -12.58
N MET A 141 24.82 21.88 -11.43
CA MET A 141 24.53 22.70 -10.27
C MET A 141 25.48 23.90 -10.26
N GLU A 142 24.94 25.09 -10.11
CA GLU A 142 25.72 26.32 -9.98
C GLU A 142 26.22 26.51 -8.54
N SER A 143 27.22 27.38 -8.36
CA SER A 143 27.85 27.63 -7.05
C SER A 143 26.92 28.20 -5.96
N ASP A 144 25.70 28.57 -6.32
CA ASP A 144 24.64 29.05 -5.42
C ASP A 144 23.47 28.06 -5.27
N GLY A 145 23.61 26.83 -5.76
CA GLY A 145 22.62 25.77 -5.61
C GLY A 145 21.48 25.79 -6.64
N ASP A 146 21.54 26.70 -7.61
CA ASP A 146 20.65 26.69 -8.78
C ASP A 146 21.03 25.58 -9.76
N ILE A 147 20.06 25.08 -10.54
CA ILE A 147 20.28 24.07 -11.58
C ILE A 147 20.26 24.75 -12.95
N SER A 148 21.22 24.41 -13.80
CA SER A 148 21.30 24.87 -15.19
C SER A 148 21.19 23.73 -16.21
N PHE A 149 20.59 24.03 -17.36
CA PHE A 149 20.50 23.12 -18.50
C PHE A 149 20.84 23.88 -19.78
N GLY A 150 21.83 23.38 -20.52
CA GLY A 150 22.29 23.98 -21.76
C GLY A 150 22.44 22.99 -22.91
N VAL A 151 22.45 23.54 -24.11
CA VAL A 151 22.70 22.86 -25.39
C VAL A 151 23.59 23.73 -26.29
N ASP A 152 24.47 23.11 -27.06
CA ASP A 152 25.43 23.80 -27.94
C ASP A 152 25.71 22.94 -29.17
N ASP A 153 25.80 23.51 -30.37
CA ASP A 153 26.13 22.82 -31.63
C ASP A 153 27.51 23.20 -32.20
N ALA A 154 28.27 24.06 -31.51
CA ALA A 154 29.53 24.60 -32.00
C ALA A 154 30.63 24.60 -30.93
N ASN A 155 31.86 24.82 -31.38
CA ASN A 155 33.01 24.95 -30.48
C ASN A 155 33.38 26.42 -30.30
N GLY A 156 33.20 26.92 -29.08
CA GLY A 156 33.47 28.32 -28.73
C GLY A 156 33.19 28.71 -27.28
N GLY A 157 32.39 27.92 -26.57
CA GLY A 157 32.13 28.04 -25.14
C GLY A 157 30.70 27.62 -24.80
N PHE A 158 30.55 26.52 -24.08
CA PHE A 158 29.26 25.97 -23.69
C PHE A 158 28.48 26.93 -22.75
N ALA A 159 27.18 27.19 -22.92
CA ALA A 159 26.28 26.71 -23.98
C ALA A 159 25.85 27.87 -24.91
N ASP A 160 25.47 27.55 -26.15
CA ASP A 160 24.85 28.50 -27.10
C ASP A 160 23.48 28.96 -26.59
N ASP A 161 22.70 28.04 -26.02
CA ASP A 161 21.47 28.32 -25.28
C ASP A 161 21.51 27.63 -23.90
N ASN A 162 21.27 28.41 -22.84
CA ASN A 162 21.31 27.94 -21.46
C ASN A 162 20.19 28.55 -20.63
N ILE A 163 19.59 27.75 -19.77
CA ILE A 163 18.62 28.20 -18.77
C ILE A 163 19.10 27.82 -17.38
N VAL A 164 18.88 28.71 -16.41
CA VAL A 164 19.25 28.52 -15.01
C VAL A 164 18.00 28.76 -14.17
N SER A 165 17.76 27.93 -13.14
CA SER A 165 16.73 28.22 -12.15
C SER A 165 17.03 29.55 -11.44
N THR A 166 16.01 30.17 -10.86
CA THR A 166 16.18 31.43 -10.10
C THR A 166 15.88 31.25 -8.62
N ALA A 167 16.09 30.04 -8.10
CA ALA A 167 15.71 29.61 -6.76
C ALA A 167 16.88 28.88 -6.10
N ALA A 168 17.78 29.66 -5.49
CA ALA A 168 18.98 29.22 -4.78
C ALA A 168 18.67 28.46 -3.46
N ASN A 169 17.95 27.35 -3.54
CA ASN A 169 17.56 26.54 -2.38
C ASN A 169 17.41 25.05 -2.65
N TYR A 170 17.87 24.53 -3.79
CA TYR A 170 17.80 23.10 -4.09
C TYR A 170 18.99 22.30 -3.54
N ASP A 171 19.99 23.01 -3.01
CA ASP A 171 21.18 22.52 -2.30
C ASP A 171 20.95 22.43 -0.77
N ASN A 172 19.70 22.15 -0.39
CA ASN A 172 19.20 22.20 0.98
C ASN A 172 19.29 20.86 1.73
N ASN A 173 20.00 19.88 1.16
CA ASN A 173 20.14 18.51 1.64
C ASN A 173 18.80 17.70 1.69
N LYS A 174 17.84 18.02 0.82
CA LYS A 174 16.63 17.23 0.54
C LYS A 174 16.68 16.66 -0.88
N TRP A 175 15.85 15.64 -1.13
CA TRP A 175 15.64 15.10 -2.46
C TRP A 175 14.80 16.04 -3.31
N HIS A 176 15.27 16.30 -4.53
CA HIS A 176 14.60 17.07 -5.56
C HIS A 176 14.63 16.30 -6.88
N HIS A 177 13.59 16.45 -7.70
CA HIS A 177 13.52 15.86 -9.04
C HIS A 177 13.77 16.90 -10.11
N VAL A 178 14.67 16.60 -11.07
CA VAL A 178 14.99 17.46 -12.21
C VAL A 178 14.37 16.89 -13.49
N SER A 179 13.90 17.75 -14.38
CA SER A 179 13.63 17.39 -15.77
C SER A 179 14.12 18.49 -16.72
N ALA A 180 15.13 18.16 -17.51
CA ALA A 180 15.67 18.99 -18.58
C ALA A 180 15.03 18.54 -19.91
N VAL A 181 14.29 19.44 -20.56
CA VAL A 181 13.47 19.14 -21.75
C VAL A 181 13.93 20.00 -22.91
N LYS A 182 14.20 19.38 -24.07
CA LYS A 182 14.35 20.06 -25.36
C LYS A 182 13.18 19.69 -26.25
N ASP A 183 12.43 20.71 -26.69
CA ASP A 183 11.30 20.59 -27.61
C ASP A 183 11.75 21.03 -29.01
N GLY A 184 12.13 20.05 -29.83
CA GLY A 184 12.56 20.20 -31.22
C GLY A 184 13.56 21.33 -31.42
N THR A 185 13.28 22.20 -32.37
CA THR A 185 14.06 23.43 -32.62
C THR A 185 13.42 24.65 -31.94
N THR A 186 12.50 24.46 -31.00
CA THR A 186 11.64 25.52 -30.47
C THR A 186 12.03 26.01 -29.09
N GLY A 187 12.51 25.16 -28.20
CA GLY A 187 12.86 25.62 -26.85
C GLY A 187 13.52 24.58 -25.96
N ILE A 188 14.08 25.09 -24.86
CA ILE A 188 14.54 24.29 -23.71
C ILE A 188 13.80 24.71 -22.45
N TYR A 189 13.51 23.74 -21.59
CA TYR A 189 12.73 23.93 -20.37
C TYR A 189 13.36 23.15 -19.22
N LEU A 190 13.31 23.73 -18.02
CA LEU A 190 13.80 23.11 -16.80
C LEU A 190 12.66 23.04 -15.79
N TYR A 191 12.40 21.83 -15.30
CA TYR A 191 11.42 21.57 -14.25
C TYR A 191 12.12 21.02 -13.02
N ILE A 192 11.75 21.54 -11.84
CA ILE A 192 12.18 21.01 -10.54
C ILE A 192 10.93 20.65 -9.74
N ASP A 193 10.89 19.44 -9.19
CA ASP A 193 9.75 18.87 -8.45
C ASP A 193 8.42 18.96 -9.22
N GLY A 194 8.51 18.84 -10.55
CA GLY A 194 7.39 18.90 -11.48
C GLY A 194 6.89 20.31 -11.78
N ILE A 195 7.55 21.35 -11.28
CA ILE A 195 7.24 22.76 -11.53
C ILE A 195 8.24 23.30 -12.53
N GLN A 196 7.78 23.97 -13.60
CA GLN A 196 8.68 24.65 -14.53
C GLN A 196 9.35 25.84 -13.82
N VAL A 197 10.67 25.81 -13.67
CA VAL A 197 11.44 26.86 -12.96
C VAL A 197 12.17 27.79 -13.92
N ALA A 198 12.50 27.32 -15.13
CA ALA A 198 13.14 28.12 -16.17
C ALA A 198 12.76 27.63 -17.57
N SER A 199 12.86 28.51 -18.56
CA SER A 199 12.61 28.17 -19.97
C SER A 199 13.24 29.18 -20.92
N ASP A 200 13.73 28.70 -22.04
CA ASP A 200 14.00 29.49 -23.24
C ASP A 200 13.10 28.97 -24.36
N THR A 201 12.25 29.86 -24.88
CA THR A 201 11.23 29.51 -25.90
C THR A 201 11.69 29.89 -27.32
N THR A 202 12.94 30.32 -27.46
CA THR A 202 13.56 30.71 -28.72
C THR A 202 15.04 30.35 -28.70
N ILE A 203 15.34 29.05 -28.75
CA ILE A 203 16.74 28.63 -28.95
C ILE A 203 17.24 29.07 -30.33
N GLY A 204 18.55 29.35 -30.43
CA GLY A 204 19.23 29.71 -31.66
C GLY A 204 19.06 28.64 -32.75
N SER A 205 19.66 28.85 -33.94
CA SER A 205 19.75 27.78 -34.93
C SER A 205 20.76 26.73 -34.46
N ILE A 206 20.38 25.92 -33.48
CA ILE A 206 21.17 24.80 -32.97
C ILE A 206 21.20 23.71 -34.05
N GLY A 207 22.42 23.38 -34.48
CA GLY A 207 22.79 22.27 -35.33
C GLY A 207 22.72 20.91 -34.63
N ASP A 208 23.46 19.94 -35.17
CA ASP A 208 23.42 18.55 -34.71
C ASP A 208 24.16 18.41 -33.37
N LEU A 209 23.52 17.78 -32.37
CA LEU A 209 24.13 17.50 -31.06
C LEU A 209 24.74 16.09 -31.01
N THR A 210 24.68 15.30 -32.10
CA THR A 210 25.33 14.00 -32.17
C THR A 210 26.84 14.17 -32.04
N ASN A 211 27.48 13.39 -31.15
CA ASN A 211 28.92 13.38 -30.99
C ASN A 211 29.38 11.98 -30.60
N ASN A 212 30.65 11.64 -30.80
CA ASN A 212 31.19 10.33 -30.43
C ASN A 212 31.80 10.29 -29.02
N ASP A 213 31.36 11.21 -28.16
CA ASP A 213 31.95 11.45 -26.86
C ASP A 213 31.35 10.60 -25.74
N THR A 214 32.07 10.50 -24.63
CA THR A 214 31.63 9.71 -23.48
C THR A 214 30.45 10.41 -22.78
N PHE A 215 29.39 9.66 -22.48
CA PHE A 215 28.30 10.16 -21.64
C PHE A 215 28.69 10.02 -20.16
N TYR A 216 28.74 11.15 -19.46
CA TYR A 216 29.17 11.21 -18.07
C TYR A 216 28.01 11.54 -17.13
N ILE A 217 28.05 10.91 -15.95
CA ILE A 217 27.26 11.30 -14.78
C ILE A 217 28.25 11.65 -13.66
N GLY A 218 28.17 12.87 -13.15
CA GLY A 218 28.98 13.40 -12.04
C GLY A 218 30.29 14.10 -12.41
N ASP A 219 30.63 14.25 -13.69
CA ASP A 219 31.88 14.90 -14.17
C ASP A 219 31.73 15.35 -15.65
N SER A 220 32.65 16.21 -16.12
CA SER A 220 32.79 16.63 -17.51
C SER A 220 33.92 15.99 -18.33
N THR A 221 34.96 15.39 -17.74
CA THR A 221 36.11 14.91 -18.55
C THR A 221 36.66 13.53 -18.19
N GLY A 222 36.10 12.86 -17.18
CA GLY A 222 36.64 11.63 -16.61
C GLY A 222 37.97 11.85 -15.88
N ALA A 223 38.20 13.07 -15.38
CA ALA A 223 39.43 13.47 -14.73
C ALA A 223 39.18 14.61 -13.74
N ASP A 224 39.78 14.50 -12.56
CA ASP A 224 39.69 15.48 -11.46
C ASP A 224 40.14 16.90 -11.90
N GLY A 225 39.15 17.75 -12.19
CA GLY A 225 39.20 19.09 -12.76
C GLY A 225 38.56 20.17 -11.88
N GLY A 226 37.86 19.80 -10.80
CA GLY A 226 37.25 20.70 -9.83
C GLY A 226 35.80 21.11 -10.13
N ASP A 227 35.14 20.39 -11.04
CA ASP A 227 33.74 20.53 -11.44
C ASP A 227 32.92 19.24 -11.21
N GLU A 228 33.43 18.31 -10.40
CA GLU A 228 32.79 17.05 -10.05
C GLU A 228 31.61 17.25 -9.09
N TYR A 229 30.58 16.43 -9.25
CA TYR A 229 29.37 16.47 -8.43
C TYR A 229 29.57 15.95 -7.00
N ILE A 230 28.99 16.63 -6.00
CA ILE A 230 29.05 16.24 -4.58
C ILE A 230 27.65 15.98 -3.99
N GLY A 231 27.07 14.82 -4.27
CA GLY A 231 25.78 14.50 -3.66
C GLY A 231 25.28 13.12 -3.97
N PHE A 232 24.01 12.89 -3.64
CA PHE A 232 23.31 11.68 -4.02
C PHE A 232 22.65 11.88 -5.39
N LEU A 233 22.65 10.84 -6.23
CA LEU A 233 21.86 10.75 -7.46
C LEU A 233 21.08 9.44 -7.50
N ASP A 234 19.86 9.53 -8.03
CA ASP A 234 18.95 8.38 -8.16
C ASP A 234 18.10 8.47 -9.45
N GLU A 235 17.67 7.31 -9.98
CA GLU A 235 16.65 7.17 -11.04
C GLU A 235 16.86 8.05 -12.30
N VAL A 236 18.01 7.91 -12.98
CA VAL A 236 18.30 8.68 -14.21
C VAL A 236 17.51 8.09 -15.39
N LYS A 237 16.63 8.90 -15.98
CA LYS A 237 15.74 8.54 -17.10
C LYS A 237 16.03 9.40 -18.31
N ILE A 238 16.07 8.77 -19.48
CA ILE A 238 16.24 9.47 -20.77
C ILE A 238 15.11 9.07 -21.71
N TYR A 239 14.45 10.08 -22.28
CA TYR A 239 13.46 9.94 -23.33
C TYR A 239 14.04 10.57 -24.59
N THR A 240 14.27 9.77 -25.62
CA THR A 240 15.02 10.11 -26.85
C THR A 240 14.14 10.65 -27.97
N THR A 241 12.81 10.49 -27.85
CA THR A 241 11.83 10.96 -28.84
C THR A 241 10.68 11.74 -28.20
N SER A 242 10.90 12.32 -27.03
CA SER A 242 9.83 12.97 -26.27
C SER A 242 10.34 14.20 -25.53
N ALA A 243 9.76 15.35 -25.87
CA ALA A 243 9.75 16.53 -25.02
C ALA A 243 8.61 16.37 -24.01
N ARG A 244 8.94 15.93 -22.79
CA ARG A 244 7.92 15.62 -21.78
C ARG A 244 7.22 16.90 -21.36
N THR A 245 5.90 16.90 -21.37
CA THR A 245 5.07 18.00 -20.86
C THR A 245 5.10 18.06 -19.33
N GLU A 246 4.72 19.19 -18.73
CA GLU A 246 4.64 19.33 -17.27
C GLU A 246 3.76 18.23 -16.62
N THR A 247 2.63 17.90 -17.25
CA THR A 247 1.73 16.82 -16.80
C THR A 247 2.41 15.45 -16.84
N GLU A 248 3.16 15.20 -17.89
CA GLU A 248 3.93 13.98 -18.09
C GLU A 248 5.08 13.85 -17.09
N ILE A 249 5.79 14.94 -16.80
CA ILE A 249 6.84 15.02 -15.78
C ILE A 249 6.26 14.77 -14.39
N LYS A 250 5.16 15.42 -14.02
CA LYS A 250 4.45 15.15 -12.75
C LYS A 250 4.04 13.68 -12.65
N SER A 251 3.62 13.08 -13.77
CA SER A 251 3.32 11.65 -13.84
C SER A 251 4.58 10.78 -13.69
N ASP A 252 5.74 11.19 -14.20
CA ASP A 252 7.00 10.46 -14.08
C ASP A 252 7.54 10.49 -12.64
N ILE A 253 7.42 11.66 -11.98
CA ILE A 253 7.72 11.86 -10.55
C ILE A 253 6.84 10.95 -9.69
N ALA A 254 5.53 10.95 -9.95
CA ALA A 254 4.61 10.04 -9.28
C ALA A 254 4.90 8.56 -9.63
N GLY A 255 5.44 8.28 -10.81
CA GLY A 255 5.88 6.96 -11.24
C GLY A 255 7.12 6.43 -10.52
N ALA A 256 7.94 7.29 -9.91
CA ALA A 256 9.02 6.90 -9.01
C ALA A 256 8.51 6.32 -7.66
N THR A 257 7.19 6.22 -7.45
CA THR A 257 6.60 5.60 -6.24
C THR A 257 6.24 4.12 -6.38
N ALA A 258 6.90 3.41 -7.31
CA ALA A 258 6.82 1.96 -7.40
C ALA A 258 8.21 1.31 -7.27
N ASP A 259 8.92 1.65 -6.19
CA ASP A 259 9.88 0.79 -5.46
C ASP A 259 10.64 1.64 -4.42
N ARG A 260 9.94 2.06 -3.34
CA ARG A 260 10.62 2.55 -2.13
C ARG A 260 11.38 1.38 -1.50
N GLY A 261 12.69 1.37 -1.65
CA GLY A 261 13.60 0.61 -0.79
C GLY A 261 13.53 1.13 0.66
N THR A 262 13.78 0.25 1.61
CA THR A 262 13.17 0.23 2.93
C THR A 262 14.00 0.90 4.06
N SER A 263 13.39 1.82 4.83
CA SER A 263 13.52 2.04 6.30
C SER A 263 13.62 3.50 6.78
N ALA A 264 12.58 4.32 6.55
CA ALA A 264 12.18 5.36 7.51
C ALA A 264 10.66 5.58 7.43
N SER A 265 9.95 5.09 8.45
CA SER A 265 8.49 5.06 8.59
C SER A 265 7.76 4.13 7.61
N PHE A 266 7.85 2.84 7.88
CA PHE A 266 6.75 1.96 7.52
C PHE A 266 5.61 2.17 8.54
N GLY A 267 4.40 2.19 8.00
CA GLY A 267 3.23 2.90 8.51
C GLY A 267 2.60 3.59 7.30
N PRO A 268 1.28 3.85 7.26
CA PRO A 268 0.73 4.65 6.16
C PRO A 268 1.54 5.94 6.05
N ASP A 269 2.01 6.27 4.85
CA ASP A 269 2.68 7.54 4.56
C ASP A 269 1.70 8.65 4.87
N ASN A 270 1.69 9.09 6.13
CA ASN A 270 0.75 10.06 6.67
C ASN A 270 1.25 11.48 6.42
N SER A 271 2.23 11.71 5.53
CA SER A 271 2.65 13.07 5.14
C SER A 271 1.46 13.87 4.59
N PHE A 272 0.49 13.21 3.96
CA PHE A 272 -0.77 13.84 3.58
C PHE A 272 -1.55 14.40 4.80
N LEU A 273 -1.39 13.86 6.01
CA LEU A 273 -2.03 14.42 7.22
C LEU A 273 -1.42 15.76 7.65
N SER A 274 -0.24 16.13 7.13
CA SER A 274 0.32 17.49 7.26
C SER A 274 0.02 18.39 6.05
N ASP A 275 -0.37 17.83 4.91
CA ASP A 275 -0.67 18.62 3.70
C ASP A 275 -1.93 19.46 3.87
N GLY A 276 -1.82 20.76 3.56
CA GLY A 276 -2.93 21.70 3.65
C GLY A 276 -3.42 21.94 5.09
N LEU A 277 -2.62 21.57 6.09
CA LEU A 277 -2.91 21.83 7.49
C LEU A 277 -2.80 23.34 7.75
N VAL A 278 -3.82 23.92 8.36
CA VAL A 278 -3.89 25.35 8.72
C VAL A 278 -3.65 25.55 10.22
N GLY A 279 -4.10 24.60 11.03
CA GLY A 279 -3.85 24.60 12.46
C GLY A 279 -3.94 23.18 13.02
N PHE A 280 -3.04 22.86 13.94
CA PHE A 280 -3.02 21.60 14.68
C PHE A 280 -2.65 21.84 16.14
N TRP A 281 -3.64 21.69 17.02
CA TRP A 281 -3.47 21.83 18.46
C TRP A 281 -3.61 20.46 19.11
N LYS A 282 -2.49 19.97 19.64
CA LYS A 282 -2.44 18.70 20.36
C LYS A 282 -3.10 18.76 21.72
N MET A 283 -3.22 19.95 22.33
CA MET A 283 -3.80 20.12 23.67
C MET A 283 -2.99 19.39 24.77
N ASP A 284 -1.71 19.09 24.51
CA ASP A 284 -0.82 18.28 25.33
C ASP A 284 0.33 19.07 25.99
N GLU A 285 0.20 20.41 26.04
CA GLU A 285 1.24 21.28 26.58
C GLU A 285 1.43 21.08 28.10
N SER A 286 2.64 20.66 28.47
CA SER A 286 2.98 20.38 29.87
C SER A 286 2.87 21.62 30.75
N GLY A 287 2.01 21.55 31.77
CA GLY A 287 1.89 22.57 32.80
C GLY A 287 1.10 23.79 32.39
N VAL A 288 0.28 23.67 31.33
CA VAL A 288 -0.70 24.67 30.94
C VAL A 288 -1.98 24.44 31.75
N ASP A 289 -2.27 25.35 32.69
CA ASP A 289 -3.40 25.26 33.63
C ASP A 289 -4.02 26.62 34.03
N ALA A 290 -3.60 27.72 33.39
CA ALA A 290 -4.05 29.08 33.74
C ALA A 290 -4.49 29.95 32.56
N GLU A 291 -5.33 30.95 32.84
CA GLU A 291 -5.76 31.95 31.85
C GLU A 291 -4.56 32.75 31.30
N GLY A 292 -4.55 32.93 29.98
CA GLY A 292 -3.50 33.66 29.27
C GLY A 292 -2.33 32.79 28.80
N GLU A 293 -2.31 31.50 29.13
CA GLU A 293 -1.30 30.55 28.65
C GLU A 293 -1.58 30.09 27.21
N THR A 294 -0.54 29.59 26.55
CA THR A 294 -0.56 29.33 25.10
C THR A 294 -0.71 27.84 24.79
N ILE A 295 -1.66 27.50 23.91
CA ILE A 295 -1.68 26.21 23.19
C ILE A 295 -0.98 26.38 21.84
N THR A 296 -0.06 25.47 21.53
CA THR A 296 0.86 25.61 20.39
C THR A 296 0.22 25.05 19.13
N ASP A 297 0.37 25.77 18.02
CA ASP A 297 0.06 25.25 16.69
C ASP A 297 1.26 24.46 16.12
N TYR A 298 1.07 23.16 15.96
CA TYR A 298 2.04 22.22 15.40
C TYR A 298 1.93 22.07 13.88
N SER A 299 1.07 22.85 13.20
CA SER A 299 0.98 22.84 11.73
C SER A 299 2.16 23.53 11.04
N GLY A 300 2.89 24.39 11.76
CA GLY A 300 3.97 25.22 11.21
C GLY A 300 3.53 26.62 10.77
N ASN A 301 2.22 26.93 10.82
CA ASN A 301 1.68 28.23 10.38
C ASN A 301 1.60 29.28 11.49
N GLY A 302 1.91 28.92 12.74
CA GLY A 302 1.97 29.86 13.86
C GLY A 302 0.60 30.32 14.36
N ASN A 303 -0.47 29.57 14.10
CA ASN A 303 -1.83 29.84 14.56
C ASN A 303 -2.05 29.38 16.01
N SER A 304 -1.11 29.71 16.91
CA SER A 304 -1.20 29.34 18.34
C SER A 304 -2.38 30.05 19.04
N GLY A 305 -2.95 29.38 20.05
CA GLY A 305 -4.11 29.89 20.79
C GLY A 305 -3.76 30.31 22.23
N THR A 306 -4.58 31.16 22.83
CA THR A 306 -4.50 31.60 24.23
C THR A 306 -5.68 31.06 25.02
N LEU A 307 -5.45 30.52 26.22
CA LEU A 307 -6.49 30.00 27.10
C LEU A 307 -7.25 31.10 27.85
N TYR A 308 -8.55 30.90 28.03
CA TYR A 308 -9.47 31.77 28.75
C TYR A 308 -10.45 30.94 29.60
N GLY A 309 -10.89 31.48 30.74
CA GLY A 309 -11.83 30.81 31.65
C GLY A 309 -11.39 30.85 33.12
N ASP A 310 -10.09 30.99 33.40
CA ASP A 310 -9.56 31.03 34.78
C ASP A 310 -9.51 32.45 35.37
N ASN A 311 -10.65 32.96 35.86
CA ASN A 311 -10.70 34.25 36.54
C ASN A 311 -10.23 34.10 38.00
N SER A 312 -8.92 34.13 38.19
CA SER A 312 -8.22 34.09 39.47
C SER A 312 -9.00 34.63 40.69
N THR A 313 -9.01 33.79 41.75
CA THR A 313 -9.62 33.97 43.09
C THR A 313 -11.06 33.45 43.27
N GLY A 314 -11.22 32.12 43.27
CA GLY A 314 -12.26 31.48 44.07
C GLY A 314 -13.13 30.41 43.40
N ASP A 315 -12.71 29.81 42.28
CA ASP A 315 -13.37 28.60 41.79
C ASP A 315 -12.79 27.32 42.45
N ASN A 316 -13.58 26.25 42.52
CA ASN A 316 -13.35 25.03 43.31
C ASN A 316 -12.20 24.12 42.82
N GLY A 317 -11.16 24.68 42.19
CA GLY A 317 -10.06 23.90 41.61
C GLY A 317 -10.43 23.22 40.30
N THR A 318 -11.23 23.88 39.46
CA THR A 318 -11.76 23.37 38.18
C THR A 318 -11.68 24.40 37.04
N GLY A 319 -10.64 25.24 36.99
CA GLY A 319 -10.36 26.01 35.78
C GLY A 319 -9.91 25.11 34.63
N MET A 320 -9.89 25.63 33.39
CA MET A 320 -9.39 24.93 32.21
C MET A 320 -8.05 24.22 32.48
N ASP A 321 -8.06 22.88 32.44
CA ASP A 321 -6.92 22.04 32.82
C ASP A 321 -6.43 21.21 31.63
N CYS A 322 -5.30 21.61 31.04
CA CYS A 322 -4.63 20.88 29.95
C CYS A 322 -3.63 19.82 30.44
N THR A 323 -3.62 19.53 31.74
CA THR A 323 -2.84 18.44 32.35
C THR A 323 -3.67 17.15 32.56
N ALA A 324 -4.98 17.19 32.29
CA ALA A 324 -5.85 16.03 32.36
C ALA A 324 -5.48 14.96 31.31
N ALA A 325 -5.84 13.69 31.55
CA ALA A 325 -5.55 12.62 30.59
C ALA A 325 -6.27 12.83 29.25
N GLY A 326 -5.50 12.96 28.17
CA GLY A 326 -5.97 13.10 26.79
C GLY A 326 -6.31 11.77 26.12
N LYS A 327 -6.68 11.84 24.84
CA LYS A 327 -6.68 10.69 23.93
C LYS A 327 -5.23 10.24 23.70
N PHE A 328 -4.31 11.18 23.54
CA PHE A 328 -2.87 10.98 23.54
C PHE A 328 -2.23 11.92 24.55
N GLY A 329 -1.35 11.42 25.43
CA GLY A 329 -0.73 12.28 26.45
C GLY A 329 -1.74 12.95 27.38
N THR A 330 -1.65 14.28 27.49
CA THR A 330 -2.62 15.12 28.20
C THR A 330 -3.61 15.78 27.22
N GLY A 331 -4.70 16.33 27.73
CA GLY A 331 -5.73 17.01 26.94
C GLY A 331 -6.41 18.07 27.80
N CYS A 332 -7.00 19.09 27.17
CA CYS A 332 -7.70 20.14 27.89
C CYS A 332 -9.11 19.72 28.32
N ASP A 333 -9.40 19.85 29.62
CA ASP A 333 -10.73 19.72 30.21
C ASP A 333 -11.45 21.08 30.19
N PHE A 334 -12.67 21.09 29.67
CA PHE A 334 -13.53 22.26 29.57
C PHE A 334 -14.75 22.08 30.48
N ASP A 335 -15.03 23.07 31.31
CA ASP A 335 -16.05 23.04 32.36
C ASP A 335 -17.50 23.27 31.88
N GLY A 336 -17.66 23.69 30.62
CA GLY A 336 -18.95 23.96 30.01
C GLY A 336 -19.60 25.29 30.40
N THR A 337 -18.86 26.20 31.04
CA THR A 337 -19.34 27.52 31.50
C THR A 337 -18.60 28.66 30.83
N ASP A 338 -17.27 28.70 30.91
CA ASP A 338 -16.45 29.81 30.42
C ASP A 338 -15.07 29.41 29.84
N ASP A 339 -14.71 28.13 29.88
CA ASP A 339 -13.44 27.62 29.34
C ASP A 339 -13.38 27.59 27.81
N TYR A 340 -12.31 28.15 27.23
CA TYR A 340 -11.97 28.02 25.81
C TYR A 340 -10.54 28.43 25.49
N ALA A 341 -10.01 27.94 24.36
CA ALA A 341 -8.81 28.49 23.75
C ALA A 341 -9.19 29.39 22.56
N ARG A 342 -8.53 30.54 22.41
CA ARG A 342 -8.73 31.47 21.30
C ARG A 342 -7.49 31.65 20.47
N VAL A 343 -7.64 31.44 19.17
CA VAL A 343 -6.63 31.67 18.15
C VAL A 343 -6.97 32.97 17.45
N ASP A 344 -5.99 33.88 17.37
CA ASP A 344 -6.16 35.18 16.74
C ASP A 344 -6.56 35.05 15.27
N ASP A 345 -7.22 36.08 14.76
CA ASP A 345 -7.64 36.10 13.36
C ASP A 345 -6.42 36.11 12.43
N ASN A 346 -6.47 35.23 11.42
CA ASN A 346 -5.47 35.09 10.38
C ASN A 346 -6.18 34.82 9.04
N SER A 347 -5.67 35.40 7.95
CA SER A 347 -6.19 35.16 6.59
C SER A 347 -6.10 33.70 6.15
N GLU A 348 -5.24 32.89 6.74
CA GLU A 348 -5.20 31.44 6.47
C GLU A 348 -6.43 30.69 7.00
N LEU A 349 -7.15 31.29 7.96
CA LEU A 349 -8.43 30.80 8.48
C LEU A 349 -9.64 31.28 7.65
N ASP A 350 -9.41 32.03 6.56
CA ASP A 350 -10.44 32.39 5.58
C ASP A 350 -10.52 31.31 4.49
N LEU A 351 -11.28 30.26 4.80
CA LEU A 351 -11.32 29.03 4.01
C LEU A 351 -12.35 29.09 2.88
N SER A 352 -12.04 28.51 1.72
CA SER A 352 -12.98 28.30 0.62
C SER A 352 -13.51 26.86 0.53
N ARG A 353 -12.76 25.94 1.13
CA ARG A 353 -13.02 24.51 1.35
C ARG A 353 -12.35 24.13 2.66
N VAL A 354 -12.85 23.12 3.36
CA VAL A 354 -12.33 22.82 4.71
C VAL A 354 -12.44 21.33 5.06
N THR A 355 -11.47 20.85 5.84
CA THR A 355 -11.64 19.69 6.72
C THR A 355 -11.41 20.12 8.16
N MET A 356 -12.30 19.73 9.08
CA MET A 356 -12.11 19.93 10.52
C MET A 356 -12.16 18.58 11.22
N SER A 357 -11.31 18.37 12.22
CA SER A 357 -11.34 17.17 13.05
C SER A 357 -10.94 17.43 14.50
N ALA A 358 -11.45 16.62 15.42
CA ALA A 358 -11.01 16.59 16.82
C ALA A 358 -11.34 15.23 17.46
N TRP A 359 -10.55 14.83 18.45
CA TRP A 359 -10.98 13.85 19.43
C TRP A 359 -11.74 14.55 20.54
N ILE A 360 -12.93 14.04 20.87
CA ILE A 360 -13.78 14.61 21.94
C ILE A 360 -14.17 13.56 22.97
N TYR A 361 -14.23 13.96 24.24
CA TYR A 361 -14.70 13.16 25.38
C TYR A 361 -15.78 13.94 26.13
N PRO A 362 -17.05 13.89 25.69
CA PRO A 362 -18.11 14.63 26.36
C PRO A 362 -18.48 13.98 27.70
N THR A 363 -18.51 14.76 28.78
CA THR A 363 -19.01 14.33 30.10
C THR A 363 -20.49 14.69 30.29
N ASN A 364 -20.97 15.61 29.44
CA ASN A 364 -22.38 15.97 29.31
C ASN A 364 -22.71 16.22 27.83
N ASN A 365 -23.90 15.80 27.42
CA ASN A 365 -24.36 15.93 26.05
C ASN A 365 -25.60 16.82 25.93
N SER A 366 -25.96 17.61 26.94
CA SER A 366 -27.12 18.49 26.89
C SER A 366 -26.82 19.77 26.10
N GLY A 367 -27.77 20.18 25.25
CA GLY A 367 -27.61 21.37 24.42
C GLY A 367 -26.53 21.20 23.35
N ARG A 368 -26.10 22.32 22.78
CA ARG A 368 -25.11 22.35 21.71
C ARG A 368 -23.74 22.68 22.27
N ARG A 369 -22.72 21.87 21.97
CA ARG A 369 -21.36 21.96 22.51
C ARG A 369 -20.36 22.09 21.35
N MET A 370 -19.51 23.11 21.37
CA MET A 370 -18.58 23.42 20.27
C MET A 370 -17.23 22.78 20.48
N ALA A 371 -16.69 22.07 19.49
CA ALA A 371 -15.32 21.60 19.54
C ALA A 371 -14.38 22.67 18.94
N ILE A 372 -14.66 23.09 17.71
CA ILE A 372 -13.89 24.12 17.00
C ILE A 372 -14.89 25.05 16.30
N SER A 373 -14.75 26.36 16.45
CA SER A 373 -15.63 27.34 15.78
C SER A 373 -14.93 28.65 15.43
N LYS A 374 -15.26 29.23 14.27
CA LYS A 374 -14.93 30.62 13.91
C LYS A 374 -16.23 31.42 13.78
N ARG A 375 -16.23 32.67 14.24
CA ARG A 375 -17.45 33.52 14.31
C ARG A 375 -17.49 34.56 13.19
N THR A 376 -18.61 35.26 13.06
CA THR A 376 -18.82 36.45 12.21
C THR A 376 -19.17 37.67 13.05
N THR A 377 -19.08 38.87 12.46
CA THR A 377 -19.38 40.17 13.10
C THR A 377 -20.81 40.33 13.60
N SER A 378 -21.75 39.51 13.10
CA SER A 378 -23.13 39.48 13.59
C SER A 378 -23.33 38.58 14.81
N GLY A 379 -22.29 37.87 15.26
CA GLY A 379 -22.37 36.83 16.28
C GLY A 379 -22.85 35.46 15.75
N SER A 380 -23.05 35.33 14.43
CA SER A 380 -23.32 34.05 13.74
C SER A 380 -22.01 33.31 13.43
N GLY A 381 -22.02 32.00 13.17
CA GLY A 381 -20.82 31.21 12.89
C GLY A 381 -20.31 31.43 11.46
N ALA A 382 -18.99 31.50 11.28
CA ALA A 382 -18.33 31.45 9.98
C ALA A 382 -18.06 29.99 9.58
N TYR A 383 -17.73 29.12 10.52
CA TYR A 383 -17.82 27.66 10.40
C TYR A 383 -17.64 27.01 11.77
N PHE A 384 -18.17 25.80 11.98
CA PHE A 384 -17.91 25.02 13.20
C PHE A 384 -18.09 23.51 13.01
N ILE A 385 -17.47 22.75 13.93
CA ILE A 385 -17.80 21.35 14.22
C ILE A 385 -18.05 21.16 15.72
N GLY A 386 -19.03 20.34 16.09
CA GLY A 386 -19.38 20.08 17.48
C GLY A 386 -20.49 19.06 17.64
N THR A 387 -21.19 19.10 18.77
CA THR A 387 -22.35 18.23 19.04
C THR A 387 -23.58 19.03 19.48
N ASN A 388 -24.76 18.44 19.31
CA ASN A 388 -26.02 18.95 19.86
C ASN A 388 -26.86 17.80 20.39
N SER A 389 -27.16 17.84 21.69
CA SER A 389 -27.77 16.71 22.38
C SER A 389 -26.96 15.41 22.17
N GLY A 390 -25.62 15.53 22.07
CA GLY A 390 -24.68 14.46 21.73
C GLY A 390 -24.55 14.13 20.24
N THR A 391 -25.43 14.64 19.37
CA THR A 391 -25.38 14.35 17.92
C THR A 391 -24.33 15.20 17.22
N ILE A 392 -23.47 14.62 16.38
CA ILE A 392 -22.41 15.35 15.67
C ILE A 392 -23.03 16.31 14.65
N GLU A 393 -22.65 17.59 14.71
CA GLU A 393 -23.12 18.68 13.84
C GLU A 393 -21.93 19.40 13.19
N PHE A 394 -22.12 19.85 11.95
CA PHE A 394 -21.16 20.65 11.19
C PHE A 394 -21.86 21.80 10.47
N PHE A 395 -21.17 22.94 10.38
CA PHE A 395 -21.62 24.11 9.63
C PHE A 395 -20.44 24.73 8.88
N PRO A 396 -20.47 24.79 7.53
CA PRO A 396 -19.41 25.43 6.75
C PRO A 396 -19.61 26.95 6.57
N GLY A 397 -20.66 27.55 7.15
CA GLY A 397 -20.95 28.99 7.03
C GLY A 397 -21.16 29.47 5.62
N THR A 398 -21.97 28.77 4.84
CA THR A 398 -22.44 29.25 3.54
C THR A 398 -23.66 30.16 3.70
N ALA A 399 -24.04 30.84 2.62
CA ALA A 399 -25.24 31.68 2.58
C ALA A 399 -26.56 30.94 2.88
N ASP A 400 -26.57 29.60 2.81
CA ASP A 400 -27.72 28.76 3.18
C ASP A 400 -28.03 28.83 4.68
N GLY A 401 -27.02 29.05 5.53
CA GLY A 401 -27.20 29.25 6.96
C GLY A 401 -27.66 28.02 7.75
N THR A 402 -27.68 26.83 7.13
CA THR A 402 -28.16 25.59 7.77
C THR A 402 -27.05 24.86 8.53
N ILE A 403 -27.37 24.39 9.74
CA ILE A 403 -26.51 23.48 10.52
C ILE A 403 -26.84 22.04 10.15
N HIS A 404 -25.83 21.25 9.78
CA HIS A 404 -26.01 19.90 9.28
C HIS A 404 -25.73 18.88 10.38
N SER A 405 -26.76 18.14 10.77
CA SER A 405 -26.65 17.05 11.74
C SER A 405 -26.40 15.71 11.05
N SER A 406 -25.49 14.92 11.62
CA SER A 406 -25.21 13.54 11.18
C SER A 406 -26.32 12.56 11.57
N GLY A 407 -27.07 12.84 12.63
CA GLY A 407 -27.94 11.86 13.29
C GLY A 407 -27.21 10.79 14.11
N GLN A 408 -25.87 10.83 14.16
CA GLN A 408 -25.04 9.93 14.96
C GLN A 408 -24.54 10.63 16.23
N THR A 409 -24.56 9.92 17.36
CA THR A 409 -24.18 10.48 18.66
C THR A 409 -22.74 10.15 19.05
N ALA A 410 -22.06 11.09 19.70
CA ALA A 410 -20.84 10.87 20.47
C ALA A 410 -21.21 10.42 21.90
N PRO A 411 -20.92 9.18 22.31
CA PRO A 411 -21.28 8.66 23.63
C PRO A 411 -20.58 9.42 24.76
N LEU A 412 -21.25 9.51 25.91
CA LEU A 412 -20.67 10.10 27.12
C LEU A 412 -19.52 9.26 27.64
N ASN A 413 -18.51 9.92 28.21
CA ASN A 413 -17.37 9.29 28.86
C ASN A 413 -16.63 8.32 27.93
N THR A 414 -16.50 8.66 26.66
CA THR A 414 -15.80 7.84 25.66
C THR A 414 -15.19 8.74 24.59
N TRP A 415 -13.90 8.54 24.32
CA TRP A 415 -13.21 9.25 23.23
C TRP A 415 -13.86 8.91 21.89
N THR A 416 -14.30 9.94 21.18
CA THR A 416 -14.90 9.84 19.84
C THR A 416 -14.16 10.78 18.90
N HIS A 417 -13.67 10.27 17.77
CA HIS A 417 -13.11 11.11 16.72
C HIS A 417 -14.25 11.64 15.86
N ILE A 418 -14.33 12.96 15.71
CA ILE A 418 -15.30 13.63 14.85
C ILE A 418 -14.55 14.36 13.74
N ALA A 419 -15.03 14.25 12.51
CA ALA A 419 -14.51 15.01 11.39
C ALA A 419 -15.61 15.43 10.41
N ALA A 420 -15.39 16.50 9.67
CA ALA A 420 -16.29 16.93 8.61
C ALA A 420 -15.52 17.65 7.50
N THR A 421 -15.99 17.50 6.27
CA THR A 421 -15.42 18.15 5.09
C THR A 421 -16.45 18.97 4.34
N TYR A 422 -15.98 20.02 3.65
CA TYR A 422 -16.75 20.79 2.69
C TYR A 422 -15.90 21.17 1.48
N ASP A 423 -16.33 20.76 0.30
CA ASP A 423 -15.60 20.94 -0.97
C ASP A 423 -16.14 22.11 -1.84
N GLY A 424 -17.15 22.85 -1.35
CA GLY A 424 -17.87 23.88 -2.12
C GLY A 424 -19.11 23.36 -2.86
N ALA A 425 -19.33 22.05 -2.89
CA ALA A 425 -20.46 21.36 -3.53
C ALA A 425 -21.15 20.31 -2.63
N SER A 426 -20.47 19.80 -1.62
CA SER A 426 -20.96 18.79 -0.70
C SER A 426 -20.29 18.84 0.67
N ILE A 427 -21.05 18.43 1.68
CA ILE A 427 -20.58 18.17 3.04
C ILE A 427 -20.49 16.66 3.25
N MET A 428 -19.41 16.22 3.91
CA MET A 428 -19.32 14.91 4.54
C MET A 428 -19.13 15.05 6.05
N ILE A 429 -19.75 14.17 6.84
CA ILE A 429 -19.52 14.09 8.30
C ILE A 429 -19.10 12.66 8.64
N TYR A 430 -18.11 12.54 9.51
CA TYR A 430 -17.48 11.28 9.89
C TYR A 430 -17.50 11.09 11.41
N LYS A 431 -17.58 9.82 11.84
CA LYS A 431 -17.42 9.40 13.23
C LYS A 431 -16.46 8.22 13.25
N ASN A 432 -15.37 8.33 14.00
CA ASN A 432 -14.36 7.27 14.14
C ASN A 432 -13.81 6.77 12.78
N GLY A 433 -13.60 7.69 11.84
CA GLY A 433 -13.11 7.37 10.49
C GLY A 433 -14.22 7.09 9.46
N ASP A 434 -15.37 6.56 9.90
CA ASP A 434 -16.46 6.18 9.02
C ASP A 434 -17.32 7.38 8.58
N GLN A 435 -17.67 7.44 7.29
CA GLN A 435 -18.60 8.44 6.77
C GLN A 435 -20.03 8.15 7.26
N VAL A 436 -20.59 9.04 8.08
CA VAL A 436 -21.94 8.91 8.63
C VAL A 436 -22.98 9.78 7.92
N LYS A 437 -22.55 10.77 7.15
CA LYS A 437 -23.44 11.66 6.40
C LYS A 437 -22.79 12.22 5.14
N LYS A 438 -23.59 12.36 4.08
CA LYS A 438 -23.31 13.17 2.88
C LYS A 438 -24.47 14.11 2.59
N VAL A 439 -24.19 15.37 2.27
CA VAL A 439 -25.19 16.38 1.87
C VAL A 439 -24.67 17.18 0.68
N SER A 440 -25.47 17.33 -0.38
CA SER A 440 -25.15 18.28 -1.45
C SER A 440 -25.44 19.70 -0.98
N LEU A 441 -24.45 20.57 -1.04
CA LEU A 441 -24.54 21.97 -0.66
C LEU A 441 -23.57 22.78 -1.50
N THR A 442 -24.08 23.70 -2.31
CA THR A 442 -23.25 24.62 -3.10
C THR A 442 -23.21 25.99 -2.46
N GLY A 443 -22.04 26.64 -2.47
CA GLY A 443 -21.91 28.04 -2.05
C GLY A 443 -20.55 28.35 -1.45
N SER A 444 -20.17 29.63 -1.44
CA SER A 444 -18.94 30.07 -0.80
C SER A 444 -19.11 30.10 0.72
N MET A 445 -18.07 29.70 1.44
CA MET A 445 -17.95 29.95 2.87
C MET A 445 -17.80 31.44 3.14
N VAL A 446 -18.23 31.89 4.32
CA VAL A 446 -18.13 33.29 4.74
C VAL A 446 -16.80 33.51 5.45
N ASN A 447 -15.96 34.37 4.88
CA ASN A 447 -14.75 34.87 5.54
C ASN A 447 -15.11 35.73 6.76
N SER A 448 -14.26 35.71 7.78
CA SER A 448 -14.48 36.56 8.94
C SER A 448 -13.21 36.98 9.65
N ALA A 449 -13.11 38.29 9.91
CA ALA A 449 -12.08 38.90 10.74
C ALA A 449 -12.26 38.65 12.26
N HIS A 450 -12.96 37.58 12.65
CA HIS A 450 -13.15 37.20 14.05
C HIS A 450 -12.22 36.05 14.43
N PRO A 451 -11.73 35.99 15.68
CA PRO A 451 -10.93 34.89 16.17
C PRO A 451 -11.62 33.52 16.00
N LEU A 452 -10.80 32.47 15.89
CA LEU A 452 -11.20 31.08 16.01
C LEU A 452 -11.16 30.70 17.50
N ASP A 453 -12.15 29.95 17.99
CA ASP A 453 -12.14 29.39 19.34
C ASP A 453 -12.21 27.85 19.29
N ILE A 454 -11.51 27.20 20.22
CA ILE A 454 -11.58 25.77 20.53
C ILE A 454 -12.28 25.63 21.88
N GLY A 455 -13.33 24.83 21.95
CA GLY A 455 -14.14 24.65 23.16
C GLY A 455 -15.28 25.67 23.36
N HIS A 456 -15.46 26.64 22.47
CA HIS A 456 -16.52 27.66 22.58
C HIS A 456 -17.03 28.14 21.21
N GLY A 457 -18.18 28.83 21.17
CA GLY A 457 -18.71 29.44 19.95
C GLY A 457 -19.62 30.65 20.15
N PHE A 458 -20.88 30.56 19.70
CA PHE A 458 -21.82 31.69 19.55
C PHE A 458 -22.08 32.46 20.86
N VAL A 459 -22.62 33.68 20.75
CA VAL A 459 -22.97 34.52 21.92
C VAL A 459 -24.08 33.84 22.75
N GLY A 460 -23.74 33.38 23.97
CA GLY A 460 -24.65 32.77 24.95
C GLY A 460 -23.90 31.81 25.89
N THR A 461 -24.47 31.46 27.04
CA THR A 461 -23.82 30.62 28.06
C THR A 461 -23.86 29.11 27.77
N ASP A 462 -24.54 28.67 26.71
CA ASP A 462 -24.86 27.24 26.50
C ASP A 462 -23.98 26.56 25.43
N TYR A 463 -22.98 27.24 24.85
CA TYR A 463 -22.19 26.75 23.71
C TYR A 463 -20.77 26.26 24.04
N TYR A 464 -20.38 26.37 25.30
CA TYR A 464 -19.09 25.90 25.81
C TYR A 464 -19.05 24.37 25.81
N PHE A 465 -17.93 23.79 25.43
CA PHE A 465 -17.72 22.36 25.50
C PHE A 465 -17.67 21.92 26.97
N LEU A 466 -18.25 20.75 27.26
CA LEU A 466 -18.23 20.16 28.61
C LEU A 466 -17.62 18.76 28.53
N GLY A 467 -16.36 18.66 28.94
CA GLY A 467 -15.52 17.47 28.81
C GLY A 467 -14.19 17.80 28.13
N LYS A 468 -13.54 16.80 27.54
CA LYS A 468 -12.17 16.96 27.00
C LYS A 468 -12.12 17.07 25.49
N ILE A 469 -11.20 17.88 24.98
CA ILE A 469 -10.84 17.96 23.56
C ILE A 469 -9.36 17.67 23.43
N ASP A 470 -9.01 16.91 22.40
CA ASP A 470 -7.63 16.55 22.06
C ASP A 470 -7.48 16.55 20.53
N GLU A 471 -6.26 16.76 20.04
CA GLU A 471 -5.91 16.55 18.63
C GLU A 471 -6.76 17.37 17.61
N ALA A 472 -7.06 18.62 17.94
CA ALA A 472 -7.88 19.51 17.12
C ALA A 472 -7.13 19.97 15.86
N ARG A 473 -7.74 19.82 14.68
CA ARG A 473 -7.14 20.17 13.39
C ARG A 473 -8.09 20.89 12.45
N ILE A 474 -7.52 21.77 11.62
CA ILE A 474 -8.16 22.42 10.47
C ILE A 474 -7.26 22.27 9.25
N TYR A 475 -7.86 21.93 8.12
CA TYR A 475 -7.21 21.89 6.81
C TYR A 475 -7.90 22.83 5.82
N ASN A 476 -7.12 23.47 4.94
CA ASN A 476 -7.60 24.26 3.80
C ASN A 476 -7.95 23.41 2.58
N ARG A 477 -7.96 22.08 2.73
CA ARG A 477 -8.32 21.11 1.70
C ARG A 477 -9.31 20.08 2.25
N VAL A 478 -9.90 19.34 1.32
CA VAL A 478 -10.84 18.25 1.63
C VAL A 478 -10.04 16.97 1.73
N LEU A 479 -10.01 16.36 2.92
CA LEU A 479 -9.49 15.03 3.10
C LEU A 479 -10.47 14.01 2.51
N THR A 480 -9.96 13.03 1.78
CA THR A 480 -10.72 11.89 1.29
C THR A 480 -11.16 10.97 2.45
N PRO A 481 -12.17 10.11 2.26
CA PRO A 481 -12.55 9.13 3.29
C PRO A 481 -11.39 8.26 3.77
N ALA A 482 -10.47 7.87 2.89
CA ALA A 482 -9.29 7.10 3.26
C ALA A 482 -8.33 7.92 4.14
N GLU A 483 -8.09 9.19 3.80
CA GLU A 483 -7.28 10.09 4.63
C GLU A 483 -7.92 10.36 5.99
N ILE A 484 -9.25 10.48 6.07
CA ILE A 484 -9.99 10.60 7.34
C ILE A 484 -9.88 9.32 8.18
N GLN A 485 -9.93 8.14 7.54
CA GLN A 485 -9.71 6.86 8.22
C GLN A 485 -8.28 6.76 8.77
N SER A 486 -7.29 7.19 7.97
CA SER A 486 -5.90 7.27 8.41
C SER A 486 -5.73 8.26 9.55
N LEU A 487 -6.40 9.41 9.50
CA LEU A 487 -6.39 10.39 10.60
C LEU A 487 -7.02 9.84 11.89
N TYR A 488 -8.05 9.02 11.78
CA TYR A 488 -8.63 8.31 12.94
C TYR A 488 -7.68 7.26 13.51
N ASN A 489 -6.99 6.52 12.64
CA ASN A 489 -6.06 5.47 13.03
C ASN A 489 -4.68 6.02 13.44
N TRP A 490 -4.40 7.29 13.12
CA TRP A 490 -3.16 7.97 13.45
C TRP A 490 -2.97 8.05 14.97
N ALA A 491 -1.73 7.90 15.39
CA ALA A 491 -1.30 8.15 16.75
C ALA A 491 0.08 8.83 16.73
N PRO A 492 0.40 9.67 17.73
CA PRO A 492 1.70 10.32 17.80
C PRO A 492 2.83 9.30 18.03
N GLY A 493 4.05 9.70 17.65
CA GLY A 493 5.26 8.95 17.94
C GLY A 493 5.52 8.78 19.46
N PRO A 494 6.54 8.00 19.84
CA PRO A 494 6.98 7.90 21.23
C PRO A 494 7.47 9.25 21.76
N VAL A 495 7.41 9.45 23.08
CA VAL A 495 8.00 10.60 23.80
C VAL A 495 9.44 10.36 24.24
N GLY A 496 9.94 9.14 24.00
CA GLY A 496 11.36 8.78 24.10
C GLY A 496 11.62 7.58 23.21
N TYR A 497 12.63 7.66 22.35
CA TYR A 497 12.97 6.63 21.39
C TYR A 497 14.49 6.48 21.25
N TRP A 498 15.03 5.39 21.78
CA TRP A 498 16.44 5.05 21.64
C TRP A 498 16.58 3.83 20.75
N LYS A 499 16.93 4.09 19.49
CA LYS A 499 17.20 3.07 18.48
C LYS A 499 18.35 2.16 18.90
N MET A 500 19.41 2.74 19.48
CA MET A 500 20.67 2.06 19.78
C MET A 500 21.48 1.68 18.52
N ASP A 501 21.43 2.53 17.49
CA ASP A 501 22.06 2.33 16.18
C ASP A 501 23.40 3.07 15.99
N GLU A 502 23.90 3.76 17.02
CA GLU A 502 25.11 4.58 16.89
C GLU A 502 26.37 3.77 16.56
N ASN A 503 26.36 2.45 16.80
CA ASN A 503 27.42 1.47 16.51
C ASN A 503 28.80 1.74 17.16
N THR A 504 29.03 2.95 17.68
CA THR A 504 30.29 3.43 18.24
C THR A 504 30.04 4.50 19.31
N GLY A 505 31.05 4.79 20.13
CA GLY A 505 30.96 5.79 21.19
C GLY A 505 30.23 5.31 22.44
N THR A 506 29.85 6.25 23.31
CA THR A 506 29.28 5.97 24.65
C THR A 506 27.92 6.63 24.87
N ASN A 507 27.31 7.15 23.80
CA ASN A 507 26.07 7.90 23.83
C ASN A 507 25.00 7.12 23.08
N ILE A 508 23.79 7.07 23.64
CA ILE A 508 22.58 6.63 22.96
C ILE A 508 21.67 7.86 22.80
N ASN A 509 21.36 8.22 21.56
CA ASN A 509 20.63 9.43 21.26
C ASN A 509 19.12 9.15 21.18
N ASP A 510 18.33 10.13 21.61
CA ASP A 510 16.89 10.10 21.43
C ASP A 510 16.52 10.47 19.98
N SER A 511 15.78 9.59 19.33
CA SER A 511 15.21 9.74 17.99
C SER A 511 13.77 10.27 18.02
N SER A 512 13.18 10.48 19.20
CA SER A 512 11.82 11.02 19.31
C SER A 512 11.77 12.53 19.11
N GLY A 513 12.89 13.22 19.36
CA GLY A 513 13.00 14.67 19.27
C GLY A 513 12.54 15.42 20.54
N PHE A 514 12.04 14.69 21.55
CA PHE A 514 11.57 15.30 22.80
C PHE A 514 12.66 15.40 23.87
N ILE A 515 13.69 14.54 23.82
CA ILE A 515 14.70 14.43 24.88
C ILE A 515 16.08 14.80 24.32
N PRO A 516 16.51 16.08 24.43
CA PRO A 516 17.72 16.56 23.75
C PRO A 516 19.03 16.07 24.37
N THR A 517 18.98 15.44 25.55
CA THR A 517 20.17 14.97 26.26
C THR A 517 20.37 13.48 26.03
N ALA A 518 21.52 13.11 25.44
CA ALA A 518 21.89 11.72 25.20
C ALA A 518 21.99 10.92 26.51
N ILE A 519 21.62 9.63 26.44
CA ILE A 519 21.88 8.66 27.50
C ILE A 519 23.35 8.24 27.40
N THR A 520 24.04 8.18 28.54
CA THR A 520 25.49 7.87 28.57
C THR A 520 25.78 6.56 29.28
N PHE A 521 26.75 5.81 28.77
CA PHE A 521 27.19 4.58 29.40
C PHE A 521 27.84 4.82 30.76
N SER A 522 27.62 3.88 31.69
CA SER A 522 28.25 3.79 33.00
C SER A 522 28.76 2.38 33.20
N GLY A 523 30.07 2.23 33.40
CA GLY A 523 30.75 0.93 33.32
C GLY A 523 31.41 0.75 31.96
N SER A 524 31.24 -0.40 31.33
CA SER A 524 31.78 -0.68 30.00
C SER A 524 30.83 -1.45 29.07
N PRO A 525 29.57 -0.98 28.86
CA PRO A 525 28.68 -1.55 27.85
C PRO A 525 29.34 -1.48 26.47
N THR A 526 28.98 -2.43 25.60
CA THR A 526 29.54 -2.52 24.24
C THR A 526 28.46 -2.61 23.19
N TRP A 527 28.72 -2.04 22.01
CA TRP A 527 27.86 -2.21 20.85
C TRP A 527 27.95 -3.64 20.31
N SER A 528 26.82 -4.17 19.86
CA SER A 528 26.69 -5.51 19.30
C SER A 528 25.62 -5.51 18.19
N VAL A 529 25.49 -6.62 17.47
CA VAL A 529 24.44 -6.75 16.46
C VAL A 529 23.07 -6.73 17.15
N GLY A 530 22.21 -5.81 16.73
CA GLY A 530 20.86 -5.64 17.26
C GLY A 530 19.84 -6.57 16.61
N LYS A 531 18.59 -6.45 17.05
CA LYS A 531 17.46 -6.99 16.31
C LYS A 531 17.27 -6.21 15.01
N TYR A 532 17.39 -4.90 15.09
CA TYR A 532 17.47 -3.98 13.95
C TYR A 532 18.75 -3.17 14.12
N GLY A 533 19.58 -3.08 13.07
CA GLY A 533 20.85 -2.37 13.15
C GLY A 533 21.74 -2.85 14.30
N SER A 534 22.03 -1.99 15.27
CA SER A 534 22.86 -2.31 16.44
C SER A 534 22.09 -2.32 17.76
N ALA A 535 22.68 -2.96 18.77
CA ALA A 535 22.15 -3.02 20.12
C ALA A 535 23.28 -2.78 21.13
N VAL A 536 22.91 -2.39 22.34
CA VAL A 536 23.87 -2.30 23.45
C VAL A 536 23.83 -3.59 24.26
N PHE A 537 24.99 -4.23 24.38
CA PHE A 537 25.22 -5.34 25.29
C PHE A 537 25.59 -4.80 26.69
N PHE A 538 24.90 -5.33 27.69
CA PHE A 538 25.12 -5.09 29.11
C PHE A 538 25.50 -6.40 29.82
N ASP A 539 26.45 -6.34 30.75
CA ASP A 539 27.03 -7.51 31.46
C ASP A 539 26.39 -7.78 32.83
N GLY A 540 25.31 -7.06 33.14
CA GLY A 540 24.62 -7.09 34.44
C GLY A 540 25.28 -6.25 35.53
N THR A 541 26.42 -5.61 35.28
CA THR A 541 27.07 -4.64 36.19
C THR A 541 27.16 -3.24 35.59
N ASP A 542 27.24 -3.16 34.27
CA ASP A 542 27.18 -1.92 33.51
C ASP A 542 25.74 -1.54 33.15
N PHE A 543 25.55 -0.27 32.76
CA PHE A 543 24.23 0.30 32.46
C PHE A 543 24.35 1.62 31.71
N ALA A 544 23.23 2.18 31.25
CA ALA A 544 23.18 3.51 30.67
C ALA A 544 22.32 4.47 31.51
N ASN A 545 22.79 5.71 31.68
CA ASN A 545 22.16 6.74 32.50
C ASN A 545 21.66 7.90 31.63
N GLY A 546 20.36 8.12 31.67
CA GLY A 546 19.66 9.17 30.94
C GLY A 546 19.36 10.40 31.80
N PRO A 547 18.81 11.45 31.17
CA PRO A 547 18.46 12.70 31.83
C PRO A 547 17.24 12.55 32.74
N THR A 548 17.05 13.56 33.59
CA THR A 548 15.76 13.85 34.21
C THR A 548 14.92 14.67 33.24
N ASP A 549 13.79 14.13 32.80
CA ASP A 549 12.94 14.78 31.79
C ASP A 549 11.46 14.68 32.13
N SER A 550 10.71 15.78 31.99
CA SER A 550 9.27 15.85 32.27
C SER A 550 8.43 14.99 31.33
N TYR A 551 8.85 14.79 30.07
CA TYR A 551 8.15 13.93 29.11
C TYR A 551 8.13 12.45 29.53
N LEU A 552 9.10 12.04 30.34
CA LEU A 552 9.18 10.69 30.89
C LEU A 552 8.44 10.52 32.23
N ASN A 553 7.95 11.61 32.83
CA ASN A 553 7.22 11.57 34.11
C ASN A 553 5.72 11.25 33.93
N ILE A 554 5.44 10.05 33.42
CA ILE A 554 4.10 9.65 32.93
C ILE A 554 3.25 9.04 34.07
N LEU A 555 2.19 9.74 34.48
CA LEU A 555 1.21 9.25 35.48
C LEU A 555 -0.03 8.61 34.85
N GLY A 556 -0.34 9.00 33.61
CA GLY A 556 -1.51 8.54 32.87
C GLY A 556 -1.29 7.21 32.18
N ASN A 557 -1.88 7.06 30.99
CA ASN A 557 -1.64 5.90 30.15
C ASN A 557 -0.16 5.82 29.75
N LEU A 558 0.38 4.61 29.64
CA LEU A 558 1.79 4.38 29.37
C LEU A 558 1.94 3.15 28.49
N THR A 559 2.80 3.25 27.46
CA THR A 559 3.31 2.07 26.78
C THR A 559 4.83 2.07 26.80
N LEU A 560 5.42 0.96 27.23
CA LEU A 560 6.85 0.72 27.21
C LEU A 560 7.13 -0.38 26.19
N SER A 561 8.05 -0.19 25.25
CA SER A 561 8.34 -1.15 24.18
C SER A 561 9.83 -1.28 23.96
N THR A 562 10.38 -2.49 23.82
CA THR A 562 11.81 -2.69 23.52
C THR A 562 12.06 -4.11 23.02
N TRP A 563 13.12 -4.29 22.23
CA TRP A 563 13.69 -5.60 21.95
C TRP A 563 14.74 -5.95 23.01
N ILE A 564 14.69 -7.17 23.52
CA ILE A 564 15.71 -7.71 24.43
C ILE A 564 16.26 -9.02 23.91
N TYR A 565 17.55 -9.26 24.11
CA TYR A 565 18.19 -10.56 23.97
C TYR A 565 18.69 -11.01 25.33
N ILE A 566 18.16 -12.13 25.83
CA ILE A 566 18.53 -12.64 27.16
C ILE A 566 19.80 -13.48 27.03
N ASP A 567 20.94 -13.02 27.54
CA ASP A 567 22.20 -13.77 27.48
C ASP A 567 22.33 -14.82 28.63
N PRO A 568 23.21 -15.83 28.47
CA PRO A 568 23.48 -16.83 29.51
C PRO A 568 24.26 -16.19 30.66
N GLY A 569 23.56 -15.75 31.70
CA GLY A 569 24.18 -15.05 32.82
C GLY A 569 23.19 -14.31 33.72
N ILE A 570 21.94 -14.16 33.28
CA ILE A 570 20.85 -13.56 34.06
C ILE A 570 20.67 -14.20 35.45
N SER A 571 20.42 -13.39 36.49
CA SER A 571 20.36 -13.81 37.89
C SER A 571 18.96 -13.63 38.47
N SER A 572 18.76 -13.84 39.79
CA SER A 572 17.43 -13.88 40.42
C SER A 572 16.46 -12.75 40.02
N GLN A 573 16.98 -11.57 39.68
CA GLN A 573 16.25 -10.42 39.14
C GLN A 573 17.22 -9.48 38.41
N ASP A 574 16.94 -9.17 37.15
CA ASP A 574 17.76 -8.29 36.31
C ASP A 574 16.85 -7.19 35.69
N ASN A 575 17.28 -5.92 35.76
CA ASN A 575 16.43 -4.76 35.42
C ASN A 575 16.62 -4.31 33.97
N ILE A 576 15.58 -4.36 33.13
CA ILE A 576 15.67 -3.95 31.71
C ILE A 576 15.77 -2.42 31.60
N PHE A 577 14.85 -1.68 32.22
CA PHE A 577 14.96 -0.24 32.38
C PHE A 577 14.06 0.26 33.51
N SER A 578 14.34 1.47 34.01
CA SER A 578 13.56 2.13 35.05
C SER A 578 13.60 3.65 34.94
N TYR A 579 12.56 4.32 35.41
CA TYR A 579 12.57 5.77 35.62
C TYR A 579 12.42 6.04 37.14
N ARG A 580 13.56 6.31 37.81
CA ARG A 580 13.71 6.29 39.29
C ARG A 580 14.49 7.51 39.84
N GLY A 581 14.11 8.03 41.01
CA GLY A 581 14.70 9.24 41.62
C GLY A 581 16.01 8.97 42.36
N THR A 582 16.84 10.01 42.54
CA THR A 582 18.19 9.92 43.18
C THR A 582 18.24 10.31 44.66
N GLY A 583 17.08 10.49 45.32
CA GLY A 583 17.01 11.00 46.69
C GLY A 583 17.31 9.97 47.78
N GLY A 584 18.60 9.76 48.07
CA GLY A 584 19.23 9.54 49.40
C GLY A 584 18.77 8.41 50.35
N GLY A 585 17.74 7.65 50.00
CA GLY A 585 17.24 6.47 50.69
C GLY A 585 16.55 5.58 49.66
N GLU A 586 16.55 4.27 49.85
CA GLU A 586 16.08 3.30 48.86
C GLU A 586 14.55 3.43 48.60
N ASP A 587 14.14 3.32 47.32
CA ASP A 587 12.88 2.71 46.79
C ASP A 587 11.75 3.54 46.13
N ALA A 588 12.00 4.60 45.34
CA ALA A 588 10.91 5.31 44.59
C ALA A 588 11.01 5.22 43.05
N THR A 589 10.21 4.37 42.37
CA THR A 589 10.11 4.23 40.89
C THR A 589 8.78 4.71 40.30
N ASN A 590 8.78 5.61 39.31
CA ASN A 590 7.54 5.94 38.59
C ASN A 590 7.04 4.72 37.79
N TYR A 591 7.93 4.04 37.08
CA TYR A 591 7.69 2.74 36.46
C TYR A 591 8.99 1.96 36.25
N ILE A 592 8.88 0.64 36.25
CA ILE A 592 10.01 -0.28 36.08
C ILE A 592 9.59 -1.56 35.36
N LEU A 593 10.50 -2.09 34.52
CA LEU A 593 10.35 -3.39 33.86
C LEU A 593 11.58 -4.26 34.14
N ARG A 594 11.35 -5.50 34.58
CA ARG A 594 12.40 -6.42 35.05
C ARG A 594 12.16 -7.83 34.56
N VAL A 595 13.23 -8.63 34.45
CA VAL A 595 13.15 -10.08 34.24
C VAL A 595 13.41 -10.80 35.56
N ILE A 596 12.56 -11.76 35.91
CA ILE A 596 12.60 -12.56 37.14
C ILE A 596 12.93 -14.02 36.79
N THR A 597 14.15 -14.44 37.06
CA THR A 597 14.63 -15.78 36.65
C THR A 597 14.24 -16.88 37.63
N THR A 598 13.99 -16.52 38.90
CA THR A 598 13.54 -17.48 39.94
C THR A 598 12.15 -18.07 39.64
N SER A 599 11.41 -17.48 38.71
CA SER A 599 10.11 -17.95 38.25
C SER A 599 10.07 -18.35 36.77
N GLY A 600 11.22 -18.46 36.09
CA GLY A 600 11.28 -18.95 34.69
C GLY A 600 11.56 -17.89 33.63
N ASN A 601 12.29 -16.82 33.99
CA ASN A 601 12.53 -15.64 33.16
C ASN A 601 11.26 -14.83 32.88
N ASP A 602 10.39 -14.73 33.89
CA ASP A 602 9.15 -13.96 33.85
C ASP A 602 9.38 -12.46 33.76
N ILE A 603 8.43 -11.71 33.21
CA ILE A 603 8.50 -10.26 33.16
C ILE A 603 7.70 -9.66 34.33
N GLN A 604 8.36 -8.84 35.15
CA GLN A 604 7.74 -8.07 36.22
C GLN A 604 7.58 -6.61 35.84
N TYR A 605 6.39 -6.07 36.10
CA TYR A 605 6.09 -4.65 36.03
C TYR A 605 5.81 -4.09 37.43
N GLY A 606 6.19 -2.84 37.67
CA GLY A 606 5.81 -2.09 38.86
C GLY A 606 5.66 -0.59 38.62
N HIS A 607 4.82 0.05 39.44
CA HIS A 607 4.70 1.50 39.57
C HIS A 607 4.57 1.93 41.03
N GLU A 608 5.07 3.12 41.37
CA GLU A 608 4.92 3.72 42.69
C GLU A 608 3.55 4.38 42.87
N TYR A 609 2.99 4.31 44.08
CA TYR A 609 1.65 4.84 44.35
C TYR A 609 1.52 5.75 45.58
N ASN A 610 2.61 6.08 46.29
CA ASN A 610 2.59 7.08 47.36
C ASN A 610 3.97 7.68 47.67
N ASP A 611 3.98 8.76 48.46
CA ASP A 611 5.17 9.45 48.97
C ASP A 611 6.03 8.61 49.93
N ALA A 612 5.46 7.53 50.47
CA ALA A 612 6.15 6.50 51.22
C ALA A 612 6.86 5.47 50.33
N ARG A 613 6.88 5.69 49.01
CA ARG A 613 7.66 4.94 48.03
C ARG A 613 7.30 3.46 47.94
N ASN A 614 6.00 3.15 48.02
CA ASN A 614 5.52 1.79 47.85
C ASN A 614 5.28 1.50 46.37
N GLU A 615 5.77 0.35 45.89
CA GLU A 615 5.54 -0.18 44.54
C GLU A 615 4.34 -1.15 44.53
N GLU A 616 3.39 -0.97 43.60
CA GLU A 616 2.41 -1.98 43.25
C GLU A 616 2.95 -2.76 42.04
N THR A 617 3.18 -4.07 42.20
CA THR A 617 3.88 -4.91 41.22
C THR A 617 3.05 -6.10 40.77
N THR A 618 3.36 -6.61 39.59
CA THR A 618 2.85 -7.88 39.06
C THR A 618 3.93 -8.60 38.28
N THR A 619 3.92 -9.93 38.32
CA THR A 619 4.79 -10.78 37.51
C THR A 619 3.91 -11.52 36.50
N PHE A 620 4.20 -11.33 35.22
CA PHE A 620 3.55 -12.04 34.13
C PHE A 620 4.37 -13.30 33.84
N ASN A 621 3.74 -14.47 33.95
CA ASN A 621 4.40 -15.71 33.57
C ASN A 621 4.74 -15.67 32.07
N THR A 622 6.02 -15.85 31.74
CA THR A 622 6.54 -15.87 30.38
C THR A 622 7.54 -17.01 30.22
N ASP A 623 7.46 -17.76 29.12
CA ASP A 623 8.40 -18.85 28.85
C ASP A 623 9.63 -18.37 28.04
N LEU A 624 10.32 -17.33 28.52
CA LEU A 624 11.44 -16.75 27.78
C LEU A 624 12.71 -17.61 27.90
N SER A 625 13.28 -18.00 26.75
CA SER A 625 14.58 -18.69 26.68
C SER A 625 15.75 -17.71 26.66
N THR A 626 16.93 -18.18 27.10
CA THR A 626 18.18 -17.48 26.83
C THR A 626 18.59 -17.64 25.36
N ASN A 627 19.49 -16.79 24.89
CA ASN A 627 19.97 -16.73 23.52
C ASN A 627 18.89 -16.46 22.47
N THR A 628 17.91 -15.62 22.77
CA THR A 628 16.79 -15.35 21.87
C THR A 628 16.34 -13.90 22.00
N TRP A 629 16.05 -13.26 20.86
CA TRP A 629 15.45 -11.93 20.80
C TRP A 629 13.94 -12.00 21.09
N TYR A 630 13.45 -11.13 21.96
CA TYR A 630 12.03 -10.94 22.26
C TYR A 630 11.67 -9.48 22.20
N HIS A 631 10.54 -9.16 21.57
CA HIS A 631 9.94 -7.85 21.67
C HIS A 631 9.00 -7.82 22.88
N LEU A 632 9.24 -6.92 23.80
CA LEU A 632 8.40 -6.71 24.97
C LEU A 632 7.65 -5.40 24.82
N SER A 633 6.33 -5.44 25.00
CA SER A 633 5.52 -4.22 25.16
C SER A 633 4.60 -4.32 26.36
N LEU A 634 4.71 -3.37 27.28
CA LEU A 634 3.82 -3.24 28.42
C LEU A 634 2.89 -2.04 28.23
N VAL A 635 1.59 -2.27 28.32
CA VAL A 635 0.55 -1.23 28.21
C VAL A 635 -0.16 -1.04 29.54
N ARG A 636 -0.12 0.18 30.10
CA ARG A 636 -0.93 0.63 31.24
C ARG A 636 -2.07 1.52 30.74
N ASP A 637 -3.29 1.15 31.08
CA ASP A 637 -4.48 1.98 30.96
C ASP A 637 -4.89 2.46 32.36
N ASN A 638 -4.65 3.74 32.62
CA ASN A 638 -4.88 4.35 33.93
C ASN A 638 -6.35 4.68 34.19
N THR A 639 -7.15 4.85 33.14
CA THR A 639 -8.59 5.02 33.25
C THR A 639 -9.25 3.71 33.68
N ALA A 640 -8.84 2.59 33.07
CA ALA A 640 -9.32 1.25 33.41
C ALA A 640 -8.63 0.64 34.65
N LYS A 641 -7.51 1.23 35.10
CA LYS A 641 -6.61 0.70 36.13
C LYS A 641 -6.08 -0.71 35.81
N THR A 642 -5.62 -0.90 34.57
CA THR A 642 -5.10 -2.18 34.10
C THR A 642 -3.72 -2.07 33.49
N ALA A 643 -2.93 -3.15 33.59
CA ALA A 643 -1.69 -3.32 32.83
C ALA A 643 -1.66 -4.68 32.11
N LYS A 644 -1.14 -4.70 30.89
CA LYS A 644 -1.02 -5.88 30.03
C LYS A 644 0.38 -5.98 29.46
N LEU A 645 0.95 -7.17 29.46
CA LEU A 645 2.20 -7.48 28.78
C LEU A 645 1.93 -8.11 27.43
N PHE A 646 2.69 -7.73 26.42
CA PHE A 646 2.75 -8.35 25.11
C PHE A 646 4.19 -8.81 24.86
N VAL A 647 4.36 -10.09 24.53
CA VAL A 647 5.64 -10.67 24.11
C VAL A 647 5.49 -11.04 22.64
N ASN A 648 6.38 -10.54 21.79
CA ASN A 648 6.33 -10.69 20.34
C ASN A 648 4.94 -10.33 19.76
N GLY A 649 4.35 -9.23 20.26
CA GLY A 649 3.06 -8.73 19.81
C GLY A 649 1.83 -9.49 20.34
N VAL A 650 2.03 -10.54 21.16
CA VAL A 650 0.95 -11.36 21.73
C VAL A 650 0.79 -11.09 23.21
N GLN A 651 -0.44 -10.79 23.66
CA GLN A 651 -0.72 -10.59 25.08
C GLN A 651 -0.32 -11.85 25.87
N THR A 652 0.57 -11.69 26.84
CA THR A 652 1.13 -12.79 27.63
C THR A 652 0.76 -12.61 29.10
N GLY A 653 0.22 -13.67 29.70
CA GLY A 653 -0.30 -13.64 31.06
C GLY A 653 -1.68 -12.97 31.18
N ALA A 654 -2.20 -12.96 32.42
CA ALA A 654 -3.48 -12.34 32.74
C ALA A 654 -3.35 -10.80 32.81
N THR A 655 -4.45 -10.09 32.50
CA THR A 655 -4.51 -8.64 32.72
C THR A 655 -4.32 -8.33 34.20
N PHE A 656 -3.33 -7.50 34.53
CA PHE A 656 -3.13 -7.02 35.88
C PHE A 656 -4.12 -5.89 36.18
N ASN A 657 -4.94 -6.05 37.21
CA ASN A 657 -5.87 -5.03 37.68
C ASN A 657 -5.29 -4.45 38.96
N TYR A 658 -4.91 -3.17 38.94
CA TYR A 658 -4.29 -2.50 40.08
C TYR A 658 -5.29 -1.60 40.79
N THR A 659 -5.04 -1.35 42.08
CA THR A 659 -5.94 -0.54 42.91
C THR A 659 -5.44 0.88 43.09
N ASN A 660 -4.14 1.04 43.27
CA ASN A 660 -3.50 2.32 43.55
C ASN A 660 -2.99 2.94 42.24
N VAL A 661 -3.36 4.19 42.01
CA VAL A 661 -2.93 4.93 40.82
C VAL A 661 -1.47 5.36 40.95
N PRO A 662 -0.74 5.52 39.82
CA PRO A 662 0.63 6.02 39.83
C PRO A 662 0.72 7.37 40.56
N TRP A 663 1.73 7.52 41.42
CA TRP A 663 1.94 8.73 42.22
C TRP A 663 3.07 9.60 41.64
N ARG A 664 2.93 10.92 41.80
CA ARG A 664 3.89 11.91 41.28
C ARG A 664 5.10 12.02 42.21
N GLY A 665 6.12 11.21 41.94
CA GLY A 665 7.43 11.30 42.57
C GLY A 665 8.25 12.53 42.16
N GLU A 666 9.39 12.74 42.83
CA GLU A 666 10.41 13.70 42.39
C GLU A 666 10.93 13.31 40.99
N ALA A 667 11.23 14.31 40.15
CA ALA A 667 11.74 14.08 38.81
C ALA A 667 13.01 13.20 38.85
N SER A 668 13.08 12.24 37.94
CA SER A 668 13.90 11.03 38.07
C SER A 668 14.75 10.77 36.82
N ASN A 669 15.83 9.98 36.91
CA ASN A 669 16.63 9.64 35.73
C ASN A 669 16.11 8.37 35.08
N LEU A 670 16.08 8.34 33.74
CA LEU A 670 15.96 7.08 33.00
C LEU A 670 17.24 6.25 33.18
N ARG A 671 17.09 4.98 33.53
CA ARG A 671 18.17 3.99 33.61
C ARG A 671 17.85 2.86 32.65
N ILE A 672 18.77 2.55 31.75
CA ILE A 672 18.71 1.37 30.89
C ILE A 672 19.66 0.34 31.46
N ALA A 673 19.22 -0.92 31.53
CA ALA A 673 19.91 -2.03 32.16
C ALA A 673 20.23 -1.82 33.65
N ASN A 674 19.43 -1.04 34.41
CA ASN A 674 19.61 -0.89 35.86
C ASN A 674 18.38 -0.33 36.59
N SER A 675 18.44 -0.39 37.93
CA SER A 675 17.60 0.38 38.84
C SER A 675 18.46 1.02 39.95
N THR A 676 17.93 2.01 40.68
CA THR A 676 18.67 2.64 41.79
C THR A 676 18.46 1.95 43.16
N SER A 677 17.87 0.74 43.24
CA SER A 677 17.73 -0.01 44.50
C SER A 677 19.02 -0.73 44.92
N ALA A 678 19.32 -0.73 46.22
CA ALA A 678 20.53 -1.35 46.72
C ALA A 678 20.46 -2.87 46.57
N GLY A 679 21.52 -3.44 45.98
CA GLY A 679 21.56 -4.87 45.65
C GLY A 679 20.85 -5.23 44.34
N SER A 680 20.34 -4.25 43.58
CA SER A 680 19.78 -4.51 42.25
C SER A 680 20.89 -4.78 41.24
N ARG A 681 20.68 -5.79 40.38
CA ARG A 681 21.58 -6.14 39.29
C ARG A 681 21.10 -5.47 38.00
N GLY A 682 22.05 -5.08 37.15
CA GLY A 682 21.74 -4.64 35.81
C GLY A 682 21.23 -5.77 34.93
N PHE A 683 20.74 -5.44 33.74
CA PHE A 683 20.39 -6.46 32.75
C PHE A 683 21.65 -7.10 32.19
N ASP A 684 21.73 -8.43 32.20
CA ASP A 684 22.77 -9.21 31.53
C ASP A 684 22.22 -9.72 30.19
N GLY A 685 22.47 -8.97 29.12
CA GLY A 685 21.86 -9.17 27.81
C GLY A 685 21.98 -7.96 26.88
N ARG A 686 21.33 -8.04 25.72
CA ARG A 686 21.28 -6.94 24.74
C ARG A 686 19.92 -6.25 24.79
N ILE A 687 19.92 -4.92 24.69
CA ILE A 687 18.71 -4.10 24.57
C ILE A 687 18.81 -3.34 23.25
N ASP A 688 17.67 -3.25 22.57
CA ASP A 688 17.53 -2.58 21.28
C ASP A 688 16.16 -1.87 21.21
N ASP A 689 16.09 -0.79 20.44
CA ASP A 689 14.87 -0.18 19.95
C ASP A 689 13.85 0.21 21.06
N LEU A 690 14.36 0.80 22.15
CA LEU A 690 13.58 1.20 23.34
C LEU A 690 12.69 2.40 23.02
N ARG A 691 11.38 2.25 23.23
CA ARG A 691 10.35 3.28 23.03
C ARG A 691 9.49 3.45 24.28
N ILE A 692 9.20 4.71 24.60
CA ILE A 692 8.29 5.11 25.68
C ILE A 692 7.19 5.98 25.08
N TYR A 693 5.94 5.61 25.30
CA TYR A 693 4.76 6.36 24.89
C TYR A 693 3.97 6.81 26.12
N ASN A 694 3.49 8.05 26.10
CA ASN A 694 2.61 8.61 27.12
C ASN A 694 1.12 8.29 26.87
N TYR A 695 0.83 7.23 26.10
CA TYR A 695 -0.51 6.73 25.84
C TYR A 695 -0.53 5.20 25.74
N ALA A 696 -1.72 4.61 25.84
CA ALA A 696 -1.92 3.18 25.71
C ALA A 696 -1.99 2.80 24.22
N ARG A 697 -0.98 2.09 23.71
CA ARG A 697 -0.99 1.56 22.34
C ARG A 697 -1.90 0.35 22.24
N THR A 698 -2.55 0.23 21.08
CA THR A 698 -3.33 -0.95 20.71
C THR A 698 -2.40 -2.12 20.36
N GLN A 699 -2.92 -3.35 20.35
CA GLN A 699 -2.13 -4.51 19.96
C GLN A 699 -1.60 -4.40 18.52
N SER A 700 -2.39 -3.87 17.58
CA SER A 700 -1.95 -3.64 16.20
C SER A 700 -0.78 -2.66 16.12
N GLN A 701 -0.85 -1.57 16.88
CA GLN A 701 0.23 -0.59 17.02
C GLN A 701 1.48 -1.17 17.71
N ILE A 702 1.33 -2.16 18.57
CA ILE A 702 2.45 -2.89 19.19
C ILE A 702 3.12 -3.82 18.19
N ILE A 703 2.33 -4.51 17.36
CA ILE A 703 2.83 -5.37 16.29
C ILE A 703 3.55 -4.53 15.23
N GLU A 704 3.00 -3.37 14.88
CA GLU A 704 3.66 -2.36 14.04
C GLU A 704 5.05 -2.02 14.60
N ASN A 705 5.14 -1.61 15.87
CA ASN A 705 6.42 -1.29 16.52
C ASN A 705 7.39 -2.47 16.57
N MET A 706 6.88 -3.67 16.88
CA MET A 706 7.69 -4.89 16.90
C MET A 706 8.42 -5.05 15.58
N ASN A 707 7.72 -4.80 14.48
CA ASN A 707 8.28 -4.91 13.15
C ASN A 707 9.00 -3.62 12.69
N ALA A 708 9.39 -2.72 13.62
CA ALA A 708 10.02 -1.43 13.33
C ALA A 708 9.20 -0.49 12.42
N GLY A 709 7.87 -0.59 12.49
CA GLY A 709 6.94 0.09 11.58
C GLY A 709 6.61 -0.74 10.33
N HIS A 710 7.38 -1.79 10.01
CA HIS A 710 7.22 -2.58 8.79
C HIS A 710 6.16 -3.67 8.96
N PRO A 711 4.95 -3.59 8.38
CA PRO A 711 4.44 -4.80 7.78
C PRO A 711 5.45 -5.17 6.68
N ALA A 712 5.97 -6.40 6.69
CA ALA A 712 6.67 -6.92 5.51
C ALA A 712 5.82 -6.61 4.26
N PRO A 713 6.42 -6.24 3.10
CA PRO A 713 5.67 -5.82 1.92
C PRO A 713 4.46 -6.74 1.68
N GLY A 714 3.26 -6.24 2.00
CA GLY A 714 2.00 -6.96 1.87
C GLY A 714 1.32 -7.57 3.12
N SER A 715 1.77 -7.44 4.37
CA SER A 715 1.08 -8.13 5.51
C SER A 715 0.29 -7.25 6.51
N PRO A 716 -1.06 -7.24 6.47
CA PRO A 716 -1.96 -6.92 7.58
C PRO A 716 -2.18 -8.13 8.51
N VAL A 717 -1.41 -9.20 8.34
CA VAL A 717 -1.46 -10.43 9.12
C VAL A 717 -0.27 -10.43 10.07
N GLY A 718 -0.48 -10.73 11.36
CA GLY A 718 0.62 -10.78 12.34
C GLY A 718 1.79 -11.69 11.88
N SER A 719 2.98 -11.50 12.45
CA SER A 719 4.18 -12.24 12.02
C SER A 719 3.97 -13.76 12.17
N ALA A 720 4.14 -14.50 11.08
CA ALA A 720 4.08 -15.96 11.12
C ALA A 720 5.10 -16.49 12.14
N ILE A 721 4.67 -17.42 13.00
CA ILE A 721 5.58 -18.11 13.93
C ILE A 721 6.44 -19.15 13.22
N GLY A 722 5.96 -19.71 12.12
CA GLY A 722 6.73 -20.54 11.20
C GLY A 722 6.53 -20.03 9.77
N GLN A 723 7.62 -19.84 9.03
CA GLN A 723 7.61 -19.46 7.62
C GLN A 723 8.74 -20.20 6.89
N TRP A 724 8.39 -20.98 5.88
CA TRP A 724 9.31 -21.73 5.04
C TRP A 724 8.99 -21.41 3.58
N SER A 725 9.85 -20.62 2.94
CA SER A 725 9.67 -20.17 1.54
C SER A 725 10.22 -21.16 0.51
N PHE A 726 11.03 -22.14 0.93
CA PHE A 726 11.65 -23.11 0.02
C PHE A 726 12.54 -22.50 -1.10
N ASP A 727 13.17 -21.35 -0.83
CA ASP A 727 14.04 -20.66 -1.80
C ASP A 727 15.54 -20.98 -1.69
N GLN A 728 15.94 -21.75 -0.68
CA GLN A 728 17.35 -21.92 -0.32
C GLN A 728 18.15 -22.69 -1.39
N GLY A 729 17.54 -23.65 -2.09
CA GLY A 729 18.21 -24.46 -3.11
C GLY A 729 19.23 -25.47 -2.53
N THR A 730 20.25 -25.84 -3.30
CA THR A 730 21.12 -27.00 -3.00
C THR A 730 22.23 -26.75 -1.97
N ASP A 731 22.50 -25.50 -1.58
CA ASP A 731 23.51 -25.16 -0.56
C ASP A 731 22.79 -24.66 0.70
N ASN A 732 22.81 -25.49 1.74
CA ASN A 732 21.99 -25.34 2.93
C ASN A 732 22.86 -25.00 4.14
N THR A 733 22.85 -23.75 4.58
CA THR A 733 23.59 -23.28 5.77
C THR A 733 22.68 -22.65 6.80
N CYS A 734 21.58 -23.32 7.16
CA CYS A 734 20.98 -23.11 8.48
C CYS A 734 21.91 -23.68 9.57
N LEU A 735 21.82 -23.19 10.81
CA LEU A 735 22.86 -23.28 11.86
C LEU A 735 23.29 -24.71 12.29
N ALA A 736 22.79 -25.80 11.70
CA ALA A 736 23.07 -27.16 12.16
C ALA A 736 23.14 -28.31 11.12
N GLY A 737 23.15 -28.11 9.79
CA GLY A 737 23.15 -29.28 8.90
C GLY A 737 23.33 -29.07 7.39
N THR A 738 23.38 -30.18 6.65
CA THR A 738 23.32 -30.26 5.18
C THR A 738 21.92 -30.76 4.77
N ASN A 739 21.24 -30.07 3.85
CA ASN A 739 19.87 -30.36 3.35
C ASN A 739 18.70 -30.04 4.31
N ASP A 740 18.73 -28.89 4.95
CA ASP A 740 17.67 -28.32 5.79
C ASP A 740 16.73 -27.38 5.01
N VAL A 741 15.58 -27.11 5.61
CA VAL A 741 14.55 -26.16 5.18
C VAL A 741 14.44 -25.10 6.27
N CYS A 742 14.91 -23.90 5.97
CA CYS A 742 15.06 -22.83 6.94
C CYS A 742 13.72 -22.17 7.31
N ASN A 743 13.49 -21.99 8.62
CA ASN A 743 12.40 -21.18 9.13
C ASN A 743 12.84 -19.71 9.25
N THR A 744 12.09 -18.81 8.62
CA THR A 744 12.27 -17.36 8.75
C THR A 744 11.23 -16.70 9.65
N GLY A 745 10.27 -17.48 10.17
CA GLY A 745 9.24 -17.02 11.10
C GLY A 745 9.76 -16.73 12.51
N SER A 746 8.92 -16.09 13.33
CA SER A 746 9.28 -15.63 14.68
C SER A 746 9.63 -16.74 15.69
N GLY A 747 9.34 -18.00 15.37
CA GLY A 747 9.79 -19.17 16.13
C GLY A 747 11.27 -19.50 15.98
N GLY A 748 12.00 -18.80 15.10
CA GLY A 748 13.45 -18.90 14.93
C GLY A 748 13.93 -20.25 14.38
N SER A 749 15.25 -20.50 14.45
CA SER A 749 15.89 -21.70 13.90
C SER A 749 15.52 -23.00 14.61
N ALA A 750 14.85 -22.93 15.77
CA ALA A 750 14.31 -24.11 16.44
C ALA A 750 13.19 -24.81 15.64
N LEU A 751 12.66 -24.14 14.61
CA LEU A 751 11.67 -24.69 13.67
C LEU A 751 12.26 -25.00 12.29
N ASP A 752 13.59 -25.04 12.15
CA ASP A 752 14.22 -25.51 10.91
C ASP A 752 13.87 -26.98 10.67
N GLY A 753 13.55 -27.31 9.42
CA GLY A 753 13.16 -28.66 8.99
C GLY A 753 14.33 -29.43 8.39
N ALA A 754 14.41 -30.73 8.61
CA ALA A 754 15.37 -31.61 7.97
C ALA A 754 14.71 -32.41 6.82
N GLN A 755 15.31 -32.40 5.63
CA GLN A 755 14.84 -33.21 4.50
C GLN A 755 15.17 -34.69 4.72
N THR A 756 14.23 -35.58 4.45
CA THR A 756 14.41 -37.04 4.51
C THR A 756 13.81 -37.69 3.26
N GLY A 757 14.51 -38.69 2.70
CA GLY A 757 14.08 -39.40 1.48
C GLY A 757 14.44 -38.68 0.17
N MET A 758 14.60 -37.35 0.23
CA MET A 758 14.76 -36.49 -0.95
C MET A 758 16.06 -36.73 -1.71
N ALA A 759 15.97 -36.69 -3.05
CA ALA A 759 17.09 -36.90 -3.94
C ALA A 759 18.12 -35.76 -3.87
N VAL A 760 19.40 -36.13 -3.71
CA VAL A 760 20.54 -35.20 -3.77
C VAL A 760 21.60 -35.78 -4.72
N PRO A 761 21.85 -35.17 -5.89
CA PRO A 761 21.20 -33.96 -6.42
C PRO A 761 19.71 -34.18 -6.75
N ALA A 762 18.94 -33.08 -6.77
CA ALA A 762 17.51 -33.10 -7.01
C ALA A 762 17.16 -33.72 -8.37
N THR A 763 16.01 -34.38 -8.43
CA THR A 763 15.40 -34.93 -9.65
C THR A 763 14.12 -34.17 -9.98
N ALA A 764 13.50 -34.41 -11.15
CA ALA A 764 12.25 -33.73 -11.52
C ALA A 764 11.06 -33.98 -10.55
N THR A 765 11.15 -35.01 -9.69
CA THR A 765 10.06 -35.42 -8.80
C THR A 765 10.47 -35.48 -7.32
N SER A 766 11.70 -35.12 -6.97
CA SER A 766 12.21 -35.22 -5.60
C SER A 766 13.33 -34.21 -5.35
N GLY A 767 13.23 -33.46 -4.25
CA GLY A 767 14.17 -32.42 -3.86
C GLY A 767 13.89 -31.04 -4.49
N TRP A 768 14.85 -30.12 -4.37
CA TRP A 768 14.72 -28.71 -4.77
C TRP A 768 14.40 -28.51 -6.26
N GLN A 769 13.38 -27.71 -6.56
CA GLN A 769 12.97 -27.33 -7.91
C GLN A 769 13.10 -25.84 -8.16
N GLN A 770 13.43 -25.46 -9.40
CA GLN A 770 13.59 -24.06 -9.83
C GLN A 770 12.27 -23.39 -10.26
N GLY A 771 11.13 -24.08 -10.13
CA GLY A 771 9.82 -23.62 -10.60
C GLY A 771 8.77 -23.63 -9.51
N GLY A 772 8.97 -22.83 -8.46
CA GLY A 772 8.02 -22.62 -7.38
C GLY A 772 6.81 -21.80 -7.78
N LYS A 773 5.86 -21.64 -6.87
CA LYS A 773 4.85 -20.60 -6.99
C LYS A 773 5.54 -19.24 -6.93
N PHE A 774 6.53 -19.11 -6.06
CA PHE A 774 7.45 -17.99 -5.98
C PHE A 774 8.86 -18.54 -6.05
N SER A 775 9.62 -18.14 -7.07
CA SER A 775 11.01 -18.59 -7.22
C SER A 775 11.16 -20.13 -7.23
N LYS A 776 11.44 -20.78 -6.09
CA LYS A 776 11.72 -22.22 -5.99
C LYS A 776 10.66 -22.95 -5.16
N ALA A 777 10.69 -24.27 -5.20
CA ALA A 777 9.82 -25.12 -4.36
C ALA A 777 10.50 -26.45 -4.03
N LEU A 778 9.88 -27.21 -3.13
CA LEU A 778 10.35 -28.55 -2.77
C LEU A 778 9.42 -29.61 -3.37
N ALA A 779 10.00 -30.56 -4.13
CA ALA A 779 9.27 -31.70 -4.70
C ALA A 779 9.31 -32.92 -3.79
N PHE A 780 8.16 -33.58 -3.67
CA PHE A 780 7.93 -34.80 -2.91
C PHE A 780 7.49 -35.92 -3.85
N ASP A 781 8.14 -37.08 -3.75
CA ASP A 781 8.00 -38.21 -4.68
C ASP A 781 6.79 -39.13 -4.46
N GLY A 782 6.01 -38.91 -3.39
CA GLY A 782 4.89 -39.79 -3.02
C GLY A 782 5.29 -41.17 -2.48
N SER A 783 6.57 -41.40 -2.17
CA SER A 783 7.06 -42.73 -1.77
C SER A 783 7.95 -42.73 -0.54
N SER A 784 8.75 -41.68 -0.35
CA SER A 784 9.72 -41.61 0.75
C SER A 784 10.04 -40.19 1.24
N ASP A 785 9.68 -39.17 0.45
CA ASP A 785 10.07 -37.78 0.72
C ASP A 785 9.24 -37.13 1.83
N PHE A 786 9.92 -36.47 2.77
CA PHE A 786 9.29 -35.56 3.73
C PHE A 786 10.30 -34.56 4.31
N VAL A 787 9.77 -33.46 4.87
CA VAL A 787 10.53 -32.55 5.74
C VAL A 787 10.06 -32.78 7.16
N GLN A 788 11.01 -32.90 8.10
CA GLN A 788 10.70 -33.06 9.52
C GLN A 788 11.22 -31.88 10.33
N ILE A 789 10.32 -31.24 11.04
CA ILE A 789 10.61 -30.23 12.05
C ILE A 789 10.44 -30.90 13.41
N THR A 790 11.48 -30.80 14.24
CA THR A 790 11.47 -31.43 15.57
C THR A 790 10.38 -30.79 16.43
N ASP A 791 9.73 -31.61 17.26
CA ASP A 791 8.72 -31.15 18.19
C ASP A 791 9.17 -29.90 18.99
N ASN A 792 8.26 -28.93 19.09
CA ASN A 792 8.52 -27.62 19.68
C ASN A 792 7.20 -26.99 20.19
N ASN A 793 7.24 -26.40 21.39
CA ASN A 793 6.09 -25.73 22.02
C ASN A 793 5.48 -24.59 21.18
N ALA A 794 6.23 -24.00 20.24
CA ALA A 794 5.69 -23.00 19.31
C ALA A 794 4.60 -23.59 18.39
N LEU A 795 4.67 -24.90 18.12
CA LEU A 795 3.74 -25.65 17.27
C LEU A 795 2.60 -26.30 18.06
N ASP A 796 2.55 -26.07 19.38
CA ASP A 796 1.50 -26.56 20.27
C ASP A 796 0.40 -25.51 20.46
N PHE A 797 -0.86 -25.94 20.41
CA PHE A 797 -2.02 -25.07 20.53
C PHE A 797 -2.94 -25.55 21.65
N GLY A 798 -2.96 -24.78 22.73
CA GLY A 798 -3.73 -25.07 23.94
C GLY A 798 -5.25 -24.95 23.78
N THR A 799 -5.95 -25.13 24.90
CA THR A 799 -7.40 -24.94 24.99
C THR A 799 -7.73 -23.48 24.66
N SER A 800 -8.55 -23.24 23.65
CA SER A 800 -8.91 -21.91 23.12
C SER A 800 -7.79 -21.14 22.40
N GLN A 801 -6.71 -21.80 21.99
CA GLN A 801 -5.70 -21.18 21.11
C GLN A 801 -6.09 -21.37 19.64
N ASP A 802 -6.32 -20.25 18.96
CA ASP A 802 -6.57 -20.19 17.52
C ASP A 802 -5.27 -20.27 16.71
N PHE A 803 -5.36 -20.70 15.47
CA PHE A 803 -4.23 -20.76 14.56
C PHE A 803 -4.66 -20.76 13.09
N THR A 804 -3.72 -20.44 12.21
CA THR A 804 -3.89 -20.53 10.75
C THR A 804 -2.64 -21.09 10.09
N TYR A 805 -2.82 -22.03 9.17
CA TYR A 805 -1.82 -22.53 8.24
C TYR A 805 -2.14 -22.06 6.83
N SER A 806 -1.15 -21.61 6.09
CA SER A 806 -1.25 -21.17 4.70
C SER A 806 -0.10 -21.78 3.90
N LEU A 807 -0.36 -22.29 2.71
CA LEU A 807 0.67 -22.85 1.83
C LEU A 807 0.22 -22.90 0.38
N TRP A 808 1.18 -23.03 -0.54
CA TRP A 808 0.94 -23.33 -1.94
C TRP A 808 1.30 -24.79 -2.24
N ILE A 809 0.47 -25.46 -3.03
CA ILE A 809 0.72 -26.82 -3.49
C ILE A 809 0.55 -26.95 -5.00
N LYS A 810 1.25 -27.89 -5.61
CA LYS A 810 1.00 -28.32 -7.00
C LYS A 810 1.16 -29.83 -7.10
N SER A 811 0.07 -30.56 -7.31
CA SER A 811 0.07 -32.01 -7.50
C SER A 811 -0.69 -32.39 -8.75
N SER A 812 -0.24 -33.43 -9.45
CA SER A 812 -0.96 -34.04 -10.60
C SER A 812 -1.44 -35.46 -10.30
N GLN A 813 -1.29 -35.90 -9.04
CA GLN A 813 -1.61 -37.25 -8.61
C GLN A 813 -2.88 -37.23 -7.79
N ALA A 814 -3.99 -37.62 -8.43
CA ALA A 814 -5.24 -37.85 -7.72
C ALA A 814 -4.99 -38.82 -6.53
N PRO A 815 -5.47 -38.49 -5.32
CA PRO A 815 -5.28 -39.35 -4.17
C PRO A 815 -5.88 -40.74 -4.44
N VAL A 816 -5.14 -41.79 -4.12
CA VAL A 816 -5.65 -43.16 -4.22
C VAL A 816 -6.65 -43.38 -3.08
N LEU A 817 -7.79 -44.00 -3.38
CA LEU A 817 -8.81 -44.38 -2.38
C LEU A 817 -8.15 -44.98 -1.12
N ASP A 818 -8.54 -44.47 0.05
CA ASP A 818 -8.06 -44.86 1.37
C ASP A 818 -6.56 -44.61 1.68
N GLN A 819 -5.83 -43.84 0.86
CA GLN A 819 -4.39 -43.57 1.05
C GLN A 819 -4.02 -42.19 1.61
N TRP A 820 -4.99 -41.35 2.00
CA TRP A 820 -4.87 -40.09 2.76
C TRP A 820 -3.50 -39.36 2.73
N PRO A 821 -2.94 -38.96 1.57
CA PRO A 821 -1.62 -38.34 1.51
C PRO A 821 -1.55 -37.07 2.36
N GLN A 822 -0.50 -36.94 3.17
CA GLN A 822 -0.35 -35.85 4.14
C GLN A 822 0.47 -34.72 3.54
N ILE A 823 -0.14 -33.55 3.39
CA ILE A 823 0.58 -32.33 2.99
C ILE A 823 1.29 -31.78 4.23
N ILE A 824 0.57 -31.67 5.35
CA ILE A 824 1.08 -31.25 6.65
C ILE A 824 0.53 -32.18 7.74
N SER A 825 1.37 -32.62 8.70
CA SER A 825 0.90 -33.37 9.87
C SER A 825 1.66 -33.06 11.17
N LYS A 826 0.93 -32.98 12.29
CA LYS A 826 1.47 -33.06 13.67
C LYS A 826 0.49 -33.80 14.56
N TRP A 827 0.63 -35.12 14.63
CA TRP A 827 -0.08 -35.97 15.58
C TRP A 827 0.67 -37.29 15.83
N PRO A 828 0.55 -37.92 17.02
CA PRO A 828 1.28 -39.14 17.37
C PRO A 828 0.79 -40.40 16.63
N VAL A 829 1.70 -41.28 16.22
CA VAL A 829 1.36 -42.52 15.48
C VAL A 829 0.76 -43.64 16.32
N ALA A 830 0.90 -43.56 17.65
CA ALA A 830 0.42 -44.55 18.59
C ALA A 830 -0.21 -43.87 19.81
N GLY A 831 -1.29 -44.45 20.34
CA GLY A 831 -2.03 -43.87 21.46
C GLY A 831 -3.05 -42.83 21.01
N ASP A 832 -3.16 -41.73 21.76
CA ASP A 832 -4.06 -40.63 21.46
C ASP A 832 -3.51 -39.78 20.29
N LYS A 833 -4.22 -39.78 19.16
CA LYS A 833 -3.84 -39.05 17.93
C LYS A 833 -4.19 -37.56 17.97
N THR A 834 -4.15 -36.93 19.14
CA THR A 834 -4.49 -35.51 19.27
C THR A 834 -3.47 -34.63 18.54
N GLY A 835 -3.94 -33.68 17.71
CA GLY A 835 -3.09 -32.85 16.85
C GLY A 835 -3.83 -32.19 15.68
N TYR A 836 -3.14 -31.95 14.57
CA TYR A 836 -3.71 -31.29 13.37
C TYR A 836 -3.06 -31.77 12.07
N GLU A 837 -3.78 -31.64 10.97
CA GLU A 837 -3.35 -32.09 9.63
C GLU A 837 -3.99 -31.32 8.47
N ILE A 838 -3.30 -31.33 7.32
CA ILE A 838 -3.84 -30.98 6.00
C ILE A 838 -3.55 -32.16 5.07
N VAL A 839 -4.59 -32.68 4.42
CA VAL A 839 -4.56 -33.96 3.71
C VAL A 839 -5.22 -33.88 2.34
N LEU A 840 -4.75 -34.71 1.42
CA LEU A 840 -5.52 -35.10 0.23
C LEU A 840 -6.33 -36.37 0.56
N HIS A 841 -7.57 -36.46 0.07
CA HIS A 841 -8.43 -37.61 0.30
C HIS A 841 -9.31 -37.91 -0.93
N ASP A 842 -9.58 -39.18 -1.18
CA ASP A 842 -10.57 -39.62 -2.17
C ASP A 842 -11.60 -40.52 -1.46
N SER A 843 -12.88 -40.18 -1.58
CA SER A 843 -13.99 -41.07 -1.23
C SER A 843 -14.88 -41.31 -2.44
N THR A 844 -15.59 -42.43 -2.46
CA THR A 844 -16.40 -42.93 -3.59
C THR A 844 -17.46 -41.97 -4.18
N ASP A 845 -17.62 -40.76 -3.64
CA ASP A 845 -18.53 -39.71 -4.11
C ASP A 845 -17.86 -38.33 -4.35
N ASP A 846 -16.57 -38.11 -4.03
CA ASP A 846 -15.85 -36.84 -4.30
C ASP A 846 -14.36 -36.92 -3.87
N ALA A 847 -13.43 -36.51 -4.74
CA ALA A 847 -12.03 -36.29 -4.40
C ALA A 847 -11.90 -34.92 -3.70
N ARG A 848 -11.45 -34.89 -2.44
CA ARG A 848 -11.43 -33.68 -1.60
C ARG A 848 -10.13 -33.59 -0.83
N TRP A 849 -9.47 -32.44 -0.89
CA TRP A 849 -8.52 -32.07 0.15
C TRP A 849 -9.29 -31.62 1.42
N GLY A 850 -8.64 -31.64 2.57
CA GLY A 850 -9.24 -31.16 3.81
C GLY A 850 -8.18 -30.81 4.85
N GLY A 851 -8.60 -30.06 5.85
CA GLY A 851 -7.77 -29.71 6.99
C GLY A 851 -8.57 -29.67 8.26
N GLY A 852 -7.92 -30.00 9.37
CA GLY A 852 -8.60 -30.00 10.67
C GLY A 852 -7.72 -30.36 11.85
N VAL A 853 -8.40 -30.51 12.98
CA VAL A 853 -7.83 -30.96 14.24
C VAL A 853 -8.33 -32.35 14.59
N ILE A 854 -7.47 -33.16 15.18
CA ILE A 854 -7.81 -34.49 15.71
C ILE A 854 -7.75 -34.38 17.23
N VAL A 855 -8.77 -34.90 17.93
CA VAL A 855 -8.82 -34.93 19.40
C VAL A 855 -9.34 -36.27 19.87
N ALA A 856 -8.57 -36.97 20.72
CA ALA A 856 -8.93 -38.28 21.23
C ALA A 856 -9.35 -39.29 20.13
N ASN A 857 -8.63 -39.29 19.00
CA ASN A 857 -8.91 -40.08 17.79
C ASN A 857 -10.17 -39.67 17.00
N THR A 858 -10.81 -38.56 17.34
CA THR A 858 -11.95 -37.99 16.61
C THR A 858 -11.47 -36.86 15.71
N ASN A 859 -11.82 -36.90 14.42
CA ASN A 859 -11.40 -35.90 13.44
C ASN A 859 -12.47 -34.80 13.30
N TYR A 860 -12.04 -33.54 13.48
CA TYR A 860 -12.82 -32.33 13.26
C TYR A 860 -12.22 -31.56 12.07
N SER A 861 -12.59 -31.96 10.86
CA SER A 861 -12.10 -31.35 9.63
C SER A 861 -13.20 -30.61 8.87
N ALA A 862 -12.76 -29.63 8.08
CA ALA A 862 -13.51 -29.08 6.97
C ALA A 862 -12.86 -29.58 5.67
N TYR A 863 -13.68 -30.06 4.73
CA TYR A 863 -13.20 -30.63 3.46
C TYR A 863 -13.59 -29.73 2.32
N GLY A 864 -12.62 -29.39 1.47
CA GLY A 864 -12.83 -28.68 0.21
C GLY A 864 -13.75 -29.44 -0.73
N LYS A 865 -14.25 -28.78 -1.77
CA LYS A 865 -15.16 -29.40 -2.77
C LYS A 865 -14.55 -29.51 -4.16
N THR A 866 -13.33 -29.00 -4.34
CA THR A 866 -12.61 -29.00 -5.60
C THR A 866 -11.46 -30.00 -5.56
N ASP A 867 -11.15 -30.56 -6.73
CA ASP A 867 -9.94 -31.33 -6.92
C ASP A 867 -8.76 -30.36 -7.07
N VAL A 868 -7.76 -30.51 -6.20
CA VAL A 868 -6.55 -29.68 -6.16
C VAL A 868 -5.32 -30.46 -6.66
N ALA A 869 -5.52 -31.69 -7.14
CA ALA A 869 -4.50 -32.55 -7.74
C ALA A 869 -4.57 -32.52 -9.29
N ASP A 870 -4.84 -31.34 -9.85
CA ASP A 870 -5.08 -31.09 -11.27
C ASP A 870 -3.81 -30.70 -12.06
N GLY A 871 -2.67 -30.61 -11.38
CA GLY A 871 -1.40 -30.19 -11.93
C GLY A 871 -1.15 -28.68 -11.88
N ASN A 872 -2.04 -27.88 -11.28
CA ASN A 872 -1.90 -26.42 -11.11
C ASN A 872 -1.48 -26.05 -9.68
N TRP A 873 -1.05 -24.80 -9.49
CA TRP A 873 -0.76 -24.25 -8.17
C TRP A 873 -2.05 -23.84 -7.47
N HIS A 874 -2.29 -24.36 -6.27
CA HIS A 874 -3.39 -23.98 -5.39
C HIS A 874 -2.89 -23.43 -4.06
N HIS A 875 -3.53 -22.38 -3.56
CA HIS A 875 -3.32 -21.84 -2.23
C HIS A 875 -4.31 -22.47 -1.26
N LEU A 876 -3.80 -23.19 -0.26
CA LEU A 876 -4.61 -23.86 0.73
C LEU A 876 -4.42 -23.23 2.10
N VAL A 877 -5.51 -23.00 2.81
CA VAL A 877 -5.49 -22.47 4.18
C VAL A 877 -6.34 -23.34 5.10
N LEU A 878 -5.78 -23.73 6.25
CA LEU A 878 -6.50 -24.32 7.37
C LEU A 878 -6.53 -23.30 8.51
N MET A 879 -7.71 -23.05 9.07
CA MET A 879 -7.90 -22.11 10.16
C MET A 879 -8.77 -22.69 11.27
N ARG A 880 -8.34 -22.48 12.52
CA ARG A 880 -9.16 -22.66 13.71
C ARG A 880 -9.48 -21.30 14.31
N ASP A 881 -10.78 -21.00 14.42
CA ASP A 881 -11.35 -19.80 15.02
C ASP A 881 -12.38 -20.20 16.08
N GLY A 882 -11.93 -20.21 17.33
CA GLY A 882 -12.65 -20.77 18.47
C GLY A 882 -12.99 -22.25 18.26
N SER A 883 -14.29 -22.54 18.14
CA SER A 883 -14.81 -23.89 17.86
C SER A 883 -15.00 -24.17 16.38
N THR A 884 -14.64 -23.25 15.49
CA THR A 884 -14.89 -23.40 14.04
C THR A 884 -13.61 -23.75 13.32
N ILE A 885 -13.64 -24.80 12.51
CA ILE A 885 -12.56 -25.13 11.57
C ILE A 885 -12.98 -24.65 10.19
N ARG A 886 -12.15 -23.86 9.52
CA ARG A 886 -12.39 -23.37 8.16
C ARG A 886 -11.25 -23.78 7.26
N THR A 887 -11.60 -24.07 6.01
CA THR A 887 -10.66 -24.27 4.92
C THR A 887 -10.89 -23.24 3.85
N TYR A 888 -9.80 -22.70 3.28
CA TYR A 888 -9.86 -21.82 2.12
C TYR A 888 -9.04 -22.41 0.96
N GLU A 889 -9.57 -22.25 -0.25
CA GLU A 889 -8.94 -22.58 -1.53
C GLU A 889 -8.79 -21.29 -2.32
N ASP A 890 -7.59 -20.97 -2.78
CA ASP A 890 -7.32 -19.86 -3.70
C ASP A 890 -7.94 -18.53 -3.21
N GLY A 891 -7.75 -18.27 -1.92
CA GLY A 891 -8.25 -17.07 -1.23
C GLY A 891 -9.75 -17.04 -0.95
N ARG A 892 -10.49 -18.13 -1.22
CA ARG A 892 -11.96 -18.25 -1.02
C ARG A 892 -12.29 -19.29 0.03
N LEU A 893 -13.32 -19.05 0.86
CA LEU A 893 -13.80 -20.03 1.83
C LEU A 893 -14.30 -21.28 1.09
N ALA A 894 -13.61 -22.39 1.26
CA ALA A 894 -13.96 -23.67 0.64
C ALA A 894 -15.03 -24.40 1.45
N ASN A 895 -14.82 -24.50 2.77
CA ASN A 895 -15.79 -25.12 3.67
C ASN A 895 -15.55 -24.69 5.12
N GLU A 896 -16.54 -24.93 5.97
CA GLU A 896 -16.43 -24.74 7.41
C GLU A 896 -17.13 -25.85 8.19
N ASN A 897 -16.57 -26.17 9.35
CA ASN A 897 -17.13 -27.08 10.33
C ASN A 897 -17.33 -26.34 11.65
N THR A 898 -18.59 -26.02 11.95
CA THR A 898 -19.01 -25.30 13.16
C THR A 898 -19.21 -26.21 14.38
N SER A 899 -19.06 -27.53 14.20
CA SER A 899 -19.06 -28.52 15.29
C SER A 899 -17.66 -28.82 15.84
N GLY A 900 -16.67 -27.99 15.50
CA GLY A 900 -15.28 -28.14 15.94
C GLY A 900 -15.10 -27.92 17.44
N VAL A 901 -13.93 -28.30 17.95
CA VAL A 901 -13.68 -28.47 19.38
C VAL A 901 -12.71 -27.40 19.89
N THR A 902 -12.93 -26.87 21.10
CA THR A 902 -12.06 -25.85 21.76
C THR A 902 -10.96 -26.45 22.63
N THR A 903 -10.78 -27.77 22.60
CA THR A 903 -9.81 -28.47 23.46
C THR A 903 -8.36 -28.27 23.01
N ASP A 904 -7.45 -28.56 23.93
CA ASP A 904 -6.01 -28.63 23.68
C ASP A 904 -5.66 -29.64 22.57
N VAL A 905 -4.82 -29.23 21.63
CA VAL A 905 -4.28 -30.07 20.55
C VAL A 905 -2.75 -30.20 20.59
N SER A 906 -2.13 -29.71 21.68
CA SER A 906 -0.70 -29.83 21.95
C SER A 906 -0.29 -31.30 22.04
N ASN A 907 0.84 -31.66 21.44
CA ASN A 907 1.29 -33.04 21.39
C ASN A 907 2.78 -33.14 21.10
N SER A 908 3.42 -34.24 21.54
CA SER A 908 4.86 -34.42 21.38
C SER A 908 5.29 -35.07 20.05
N ALA A 909 4.46 -34.98 19.00
CA ALA A 909 4.81 -35.50 17.69
C ALA A 909 5.62 -34.45 16.90
N ASN A 910 6.54 -34.90 16.05
CA ASN A 910 7.24 -34.00 15.14
C ASN A 910 6.23 -33.41 14.13
N PHE A 911 6.53 -32.20 13.65
CA PHE A 911 5.77 -31.57 12.59
C PHE A 911 6.38 -31.95 11.24
N ARG A 912 5.56 -32.38 10.29
CA ARG A 912 6.03 -32.88 9.00
C ARG A 912 5.34 -32.22 7.83
N PHE A 913 6.12 -31.96 6.78
CA PHE A 913 5.61 -31.71 5.44
C PHE A 913 5.77 -32.98 4.61
N GLY A 914 4.70 -33.39 3.92
CA GLY A 914 4.72 -34.48 2.95
C GLY A 914 4.57 -35.91 3.49
N ALA A 915 4.43 -36.13 4.80
CA ALA A 915 4.17 -37.47 5.36
C ALA A 915 3.56 -37.42 6.78
N THR A 916 2.99 -38.54 7.24
CA THR A 916 2.68 -38.74 8.67
C THR A 916 3.96 -38.99 9.48
N ASN A 917 3.85 -38.91 10.81
CA ASN A 917 4.89 -39.35 11.74
C ASN A 917 5.25 -40.85 11.65
N SER A 918 4.44 -41.70 10.97
CA SER A 918 4.75 -43.13 10.83
C SER A 918 5.65 -43.43 9.63
N GLY A 919 5.99 -42.43 8.82
CA GLY A 919 6.72 -42.62 7.57
C GLY A 919 5.87 -43.34 6.51
N GLY A 920 4.60 -42.93 6.38
CA GLY A 920 3.67 -43.41 5.36
C GLY A 920 2.70 -42.29 4.95
N TYR A 921 1.81 -42.58 3.98
CA TYR A 921 0.88 -41.59 3.40
C TYR A 921 1.62 -40.38 2.79
N PHE A 922 2.64 -40.68 1.97
CA PHE A 922 3.52 -39.69 1.37
C PHE A 922 2.79 -38.83 0.33
N TYR A 923 3.00 -37.53 0.41
CA TYR A 923 2.51 -36.57 -0.59
C TYR A 923 3.35 -36.66 -1.86
N ASN A 924 2.67 -36.56 -3.00
CA ASN A 924 3.30 -36.50 -4.32
C ASN A 924 2.98 -35.14 -4.94
N GLY A 925 3.99 -34.28 -5.09
CA GLY A 925 3.79 -32.93 -5.64
C GLY A 925 4.80 -31.93 -5.10
N LEU A 926 4.56 -30.66 -5.42
CA LEU A 926 5.34 -29.52 -4.94
C LEU A 926 4.63 -28.86 -3.76
N ILE A 927 5.40 -28.37 -2.81
CA ILE A 927 4.96 -27.48 -1.72
C ILE A 927 5.83 -26.23 -1.73
N ASP A 928 5.20 -25.08 -1.52
CA ASP A 928 5.83 -23.76 -1.48
C ASP A 928 5.16 -22.82 -0.46
N GLU A 929 5.86 -21.78 0.00
CA GLU A 929 5.35 -20.69 0.85
C GLU A 929 4.51 -21.12 2.08
N VAL A 930 5.04 -22.05 2.89
CA VAL A 930 4.35 -22.52 4.09
C VAL A 930 4.46 -21.47 5.20
N LYS A 931 3.32 -21.03 5.74
CA LYS A 931 3.19 -20.05 6.83
C LYS A 931 2.28 -20.57 7.93
N LEU A 932 2.65 -20.30 9.19
CA LEU A 932 1.89 -20.65 10.39
C LEU A 932 1.71 -19.44 11.30
N PHE A 933 0.47 -19.19 11.72
CA PHE A 933 0.07 -18.11 12.62
C PHE A 933 -0.58 -18.68 13.88
N ARG A 934 -0.34 -18.07 15.05
CA ARG A 934 -1.04 -18.39 16.32
C ARG A 934 -2.36 -17.62 16.49
N SER A 935 -2.99 -17.24 15.39
CA SER A 935 -4.29 -16.57 15.38
C SER A 935 -5.11 -17.07 14.21
N ALA A 936 -6.43 -17.01 14.35
CA ALA A 936 -7.34 -17.08 13.21
C ALA A 936 -7.13 -15.83 12.35
N LEU A 937 -7.01 -16.00 11.04
CA LEU A 937 -6.98 -14.89 10.10
C LEU A 937 -8.40 -14.49 9.68
N THR A 938 -8.60 -13.24 9.27
CA THR A 938 -9.84 -12.86 8.60
C THR A 938 -9.85 -13.38 7.16
N SER A 939 -11.03 -13.55 6.57
CA SER A 939 -11.14 -13.94 5.15
C SER A 939 -10.39 -12.97 4.21
N ASP A 940 -10.32 -11.68 4.55
CA ASP A 940 -9.59 -10.68 3.76
C ASP A 940 -8.06 -10.85 3.90
N GLN A 941 -7.57 -11.19 5.10
CA GLN A 941 -6.16 -11.53 5.32
C GLN A 941 -5.78 -12.81 4.55
N VAL A 942 -6.66 -13.81 4.49
CA VAL A 942 -6.47 -15.02 3.67
C VAL A 942 -6.43 -14.69 2.18
N LYS A 943 -7.35 -13.86 1.71
CA LYS A 943 -7.38 -13.39 0.32
C LYS A 943 -6.14 -12.57 -0.02
N LEU A 944 -5.56 -11.87 0.94
CA LEU A 944 -4.31 -11.17 0.73
C LEU A 944 -3.11 -12.10 0.71
N LEU A 945 -3.04 -13.14 1.55
CA LEU A 945 -2.01 -14.18 1.43
C LEU A 945 -2.06 -14.88 0.06
N TYR A 946 -3.26 -15.05 -0.50
CA TYR A 946 -3.46 -15.51 -1.87
C TYR A 946 -2.99 -14.47 -2.91
N ASN A 947 -3.42 -13.22 -2.75
CA ASN A 947 -3.16 -12.10 -3.68
C ASN A 947 -1.76 -11.49 -3.59
N GLN A 948 -0.96 -11.78 -2.56
CA GLN A 948 0.48 -11.43 -2.52
C GLN A 948 1.24 -12.05 -3.71
N SER A 949 0.59 -12.93 -4.48
CA SER A 949 1.05 -13.52 -5.74
C SER A 949 0.41 -12.94 -7.02
N ALA A 950 -0.39 -11.88 -6.91
CA ALA A 950 -1.00 -11.17 -8.03
C ALA A 950 -0.72 -9.68 -7.85
N ALA A 951 -0.13 -9.02 -8.86
CA ALA A 951 0.17 -7.60 -8.80
C ALA A 951 -1.04 -6.80 -8.27
N ALA A 952 -0.90 -6.17 -7.10
CA ALA A 952 -1.92 -5.29 -6.58
C ALA A 952 -2.02 -4.07 -7.50
N VAL A 953 -3.17 -3.89 -8.14
CA VAL A 953 -3.46 -2.67 -8.89
C VAL A 953 -3.85 -1.59 -7.88
N TRP A 954 -2.96 -0.62 -7.65
CA TRP A 954 -3.26 0.55 -6.83
C TRP A 954 -4.24 1.49 -7.55
N GLY A 955 -5.24 1.99 -6.83
CA GLY A 955 -6.05 3.15 -7.26
C GLY A 955 -7.50 2.92 -7.69
N ALA A 956 -8.03 1.69 -7.66
CA ALA A 956 -9.44 1.49 -8.03
C ALA A 956 -10.13 0.44 -7.16
N SER A 957 -10.59 0.86 -5.98
CA SER A 957 -11.55 0.06 -5.21
C SER A 957 -12.83 -0.02 -6.05
N SER A 958 -13.16 -1.21 -6.56
CA SER A 958 -14.54 -1.45 -7.00
C SER A 958 -15.47 -1.11 -5.84
N THR A 959 -16.61 -0.50 -6.12
CA THR A 959 -17.55 -0.11 -5.06
C THR A 959 -18.90 -0.74 -5.29
N ASP A 960 -19.61 -1.03 -4.19
CA ASP A 960 -20.97 -1.56 -4.27
C ASP A 960 -21.93 -0.51 -4.89
N SER A 961 -23.22 -0.84 -5.00
CA SER A 961 -24.24 0.07 -5.56
C SER A 961 -24.44 1.34 -4.72
N SER A 962 -23.81 1.43 -3.55
CA SER A 962 -23.86 2.57 -2.64
C SER A 962 -22.59 3.42 -2.72
N GLY A 963 -21.61 3.03 -3.55
CA GLY A 963 -20.34 3.74 -3.70
C GLY A 963 -19.33 3.47 -2.58
N ASN A 964 -19.57 2.46 -1.75
CA ASN A 964 -18.62 2.03 -0.72
C ASN A 964 -17.60 1.05 -1.31
N PRO A 965 -16.31 1.11 -0.92
CA PRO A 965 -15.32 0.10 -1.29
C PRO A 965 -15.87 -1.30 -1.08
N SER A 966 -15.91 -2.08 -2.15
CA SER A 966 -16.43 -3.44 -2.18
C SER A 966 -15.38 -4.32 -2.81
N TRP A 967 -15.03 -5.38 -2.08
CA TRP A 967 -14.04 -6.38 -2.49
C TRP A 967 -14.69 -7.66 -3.01
N SER A 968 -15.99 -7.57 -3.32
CA SER A 968 -16.81 -8.61 -3.94
C SER A 968 -16.23 -8.99 -5.30
N ALA A 969 -16.13 -10.30 -5.58
CA ALA A 969 -15.70 -10.80 -6.88
C ALA A 969 -16.63 -10.36 -8.02
N ASN A 970 -17.89 -10.03 -7.73
CA ASN A 970 -18.80 -9.48 -8.73
C ASN A 970 -18.45 -8.04 -9.09
N ASP A 971 -17.88 -7.28 -8.15
CA ASP A 971 -17.58 -5.87 -8.34
C ASP A 971 -16.24 -5.65 -9.08
N GLU A 972 -15.43 -6.70 -9.25
CA GLU A 972 -14.25 -6.70 -10.15
C GLU A 972 -14.63 -6.28 -11.59
N TYR A 973 -15.82 -6.68 -12.04
CA TYR A 973 -16.33 -6.43 -13.37
C TYR A 973 -17.21 -5.17 -13.44
N CYS A 974 -17.26 -4.37 -12.36
CA CYS A 974 -18.13 -3.20 -12.22
C CYS A 974 -17.32 -1.91 -12.16
N PRO A 975 -17.67 -0.88 -12.95
CA PRO A 975 -17.25 0.48 -12.63
C PRO A 975 -17.71 0.87 -11.21
N PRO A 976 -16.91 1.64 -10.45
CA PRO A 976 -17.27 2.12 -9.14
C PRO A 976 -18.64 2.81 -9.14
N GLY A 977 -19.49 2.41 -8.21
CA GLY A 977 -20.82 2.96 -7.95
C GLY A 977 -21.94 2.20 -8.68
N GLN A 978 -21.62 1.16 -9.45
CA GLN A 978 -22.61 0.40 -10.22
C GLN A 978 -23.10 -0.89 -9.54
N GLY A 979 -22.40 -1.41 -8.52
CA GLY A 979 -22.82 -2.58 -7.73
C GLY A 979 -23.39 -3.76 -8.53
N THR A 980 -24.51 -4.34 -8.04
CA THR A 980 -25.17 -5.58 -8.53
C THR A 980 -25.69 -5.54 -9.99
N ALA A 981 -25.48 -4.46 -10.73
CA ALA A 981 -25.90 -4.31 -12.12
C ALA A 981 -24.99 -5.04 -13.12
N CYS A 982 -23.76 -5.43 -12.73
CA CYS A 982 -22.89 -6.27 -13.56
C CYS A 982 -22.78 -7.66 -12.92
N THR A 983 -22.97 -8.70 -13.73
CA THR A 983 -22.66 -10.07 -13.33
C THR A 983 -21.31 -10.48 -13.91
N ALA A 984 -20.63 -11.40 -13.21
CA ALA A 984 -19.40 -12.01 -13.69
C ALA A 984 -19.56 -12.58 -15.11
N PRO A 985 -18.47 -12.68 -15.91
CA PRO A 985 -18.51 -13.26 -17.23
C PRO A 985 -19.02 -14.71 -17.19
N VAL A 986 -19.74 -15.10 -18.24
CA VAL A 986 -20.12 -16.50 -18.45
C VAL A 986 -18.93 -17.33 -18.92
N GLY A 987 -17.99 -16.74 -19.65
CA GLY A 987 -16.70 -17.36 -19.98
C GLY A 987 -15.56 -16.38 -19.74
N GLU A 988 -14.51 -16.80 -19.05
CA GLU A 988 -13.31 -16.01 -18.77
C GLU A 988 -12.05 -16.86 -18.87
N TRP A 989 -11.19 -16.56 -19.82
CA TRP A 989 -9.87 -17.18 -19.94
C TRP A 989 -8.82 -16.10 -19.68
N LYS A 990 -8.22 -16.16 -18.49
CA LYS A 990 -7.15 -15.24 -18.08
C LYS A 990 -5.81 -15.54 -18.73
N LEU A 991 -5.65 -16.73 -19.33
CA LEU A 991 -4.46 -17.16 -20.07
C LEU A 991 -3.15 -17.07 -19.25
N ASN A 992 -3.25 -17.32 -17.95
CA ASN A 992 -2.18 -17.15 -16.96
C ASN A 992 -1.64 -18.48 -16.40
N GLU A 993 -1.92 -19.60 -17.09
CA GLU A 993 -1.46 -20.93 -16.71
C GLU A 993 0.03 -21.16 -17.03
N ASN A 994 0.62 -20.31 -17.89
CA ASN A 994 2.05 -20.20 -18.24
C ASN A 994 2.68 -21.48 -18.82
N SER A 995 1.96 -22.59 -18.86
CA SER A 995 2.43 -23.92 -19.27
C SER A 995 1.24 -24.85 -19.51
N GLY A 996 1.46 -25.97 -20.21
CA GLY A 996 0.41 -26.94 -20.54
C GLY A 996 -0.22 -26.71 -21.92
N SER A 997 -1.29 -27.44 -22.22
CA SER A 997 -1.95 -27.45 -23.55
C SER A 997 -3.45 -27.12 -23.49
N SER A 998 -3.86 -26.47 -22.40
CA SER A 998 -5.24 -26.06 -22.14
C SER A 998 -5.26 -24.74 -21.37
N ALA A 999 -6.30 -23.95 -21.56
CA ALA A 999 -6.56 -22.74 -20.79
C ALA A 999 -7.86 -22.89 -20.00
N ASN A 1000 -7.87 -22.49 -18.74
CA ASN A 1000 -9.01 -22.65 -17.86
C ASN A 1000 -10.03 -21.53 -18.05
N ASP A 1001 -11.31 -21.89 -18.01
CA ASP A 1001 -12.42 -20.95 -17.97
C ASP A 1001 -12.80 -20.69 -16.51
N THR A 1002 -12.50 -19.50 -15.99
CA THR A 1002 -12.87 -19.04 -14.65
C THR A 1002 -14.27 -18.43 -14.60
N GLY A 1003 -14.96 -18.35 -15.74
CA GLY A 1003 -16.35 -17.93 -15.88
C GLY A 1003 -17.35 -19.01 -15.44
N SER A 1004 -18.62 -18.63 -15.34
CA SER A 1004 -19.66 -19.53 -14.82
C SER A 1004 -19.99 -20.74 -15.71
N ALA A 1005 -19.58 -20.73 -16.98
CA ALA A 1005 -19.76 -21.85 -17.91
C ALA A 1005 -18.71 -22.96 -17.73
N GLY A 1006 -17.52 -22.63 -17.20
CA GLY A 1006 -16.46 -23.59 -16.87
C GLY A 1006 -15.96 -24.42 -18.06
N VAL A 1007 -15.95 -23.85 -19.27
CA VAL A 1007 -15.57 -24.57 -20.49
C VAL A 1007 -14.08 -24.37 -20.79
N ALA A 1008 -13.24 -25.28 -20.29
CA ALA A 1008 -11.80 -25.23 -20.58
C ALA A 1008 -11.50 -25.28 -22.10
N GLY A 1009 -10.51 -24.49 -22.53
CA GLY A 1009 -10.00 -24.47 -23.89
C GLY A 1009 -8.88 -25.48 -24.09
N SER A 1010 -8.81 -26.11 -25.26
CA SER A 1010 -7.74 -27.03 -25.66
C SER A 1010 -6.92 -26.47 -26.82
N PHE A 1011 -5.59 -26.62 -26.76
CA PHE A 1011 -4.70 -26.11 -27.80
C PHE A 1011 -4.90 -26.86 -29.12
N ALA A 1012 -4.78 -26.15 -30.23
CA ALA A 1012 -4.71 -26.66 -31.59
C ALA A 1012 -3.43 -26.15 -32.26
N GLY A 1013 -2.82 -26.94 -33.13
CA GLY A 1013 -1.57 -26.52 -33.78
C GLY A 1013 -0.38 -26.50 -32.80
N ASN A 1014 0.52 -25.53 -32.98
CA ASN A 1014 1.69 -25.31 -32.14
C ASN A 1014 1.50 -24.11 -31.19
N THR A 1015 0.26 -23.79 -30.81
CA THR A 1015 -0.05 -22.72 -29.84
C THR A 1015 0.87 -22.80 -28.63
N ALA A 1016 1.47 -21.67 -28.27
CA ALA A 1016 2.44 -21.58 -27.20
C ALA A 1016 2.06 -20.50 -26.19
N TRP A 1017 2.38 -20.76 -24.93
CA TRP A 1017 2.40 -19.75 -23.89
C TRP A 1017 3.53 -18.76 -24.14
N THR A 1018 3.27 -17.49 -23.87
CA THR A 1018 4.26 -16.42 -23.91
C THR A 1018 3.88 -15.34 -22.90
N SER A 1019 4.68 -14.28 -22.77
CA SER A 1019 4.30 -13.14 -21.93
C SER A 1019 3.10 -12.40 -22.54
N GLY A 1020 2.05 -12.22 -21.73
CA GLY A 1020 0.79 -11.60 -22.08
C GLY A 1020 0.77 -10.10 -21.84
N ARG A 1021 -0.43 -9.52 -21.85
CA ARG A 1021 -0.66 -8.15 -21.38
C ARG A 1021 -0.58 -8.11 -19.86
N PHE A 1022 -1.09 -9.14 -19.20
CA PHE A 1022 -1.09 -9.35 -17.76
C PHE A 1022 -0.61 -10.77 -17.46
N GLY A 1023 0.65 -10.90 -17.03
CA GLY A 1023 1.26 -12.22 -16.79
C GLY A 1023 1.58 -12.92 -18.11
N SER A 1024 0.95 -14.08 -18.36
CA SER A 1024 1.10 -14.81 -19.64
C SER A 1024 -0.09 -14.62 -20.56
N GLY A 1025 0.09 -15.02 -21.81
CA GLY A 1025 -0.95 -15.07 -22.84
C GLY A 1025 -0.61 -16.15 -23.87
N LEU A 1026 -1.41 -16.22 -24.94
CA LEU A 1026 -1.22 -17.17 -26.02
C LEU A 1026 -0.66 -16.51 -27.27
N GLN A 1027 0.32 -17.16 -27.89
CA GLN A 1027 0.89 -16.79 -29.18
C GLN A 1027 0.30 -17.65 -30.30
N PHE A 1028 -0.03 -17.01 -31.41
CA PHE A 1028 -0.54 -17.63 -32.63
C PHE A 1028 0.30 -17.21 -33.85
N ASP A 1029 0.62 -18.18 -34.71
CA ASP A 1029 1.48 -18.00 -35.90
C ASP A 1029 0.73 -17.61 -37.20
N GLY A 1030 -0.59 -17.57 -37.18
CA GLY A 1030 -1.43 -17.27 -38.35
C GLY A 1030 -1.59 -18.40 -39.36
N THR A 1031 -1.28 -19.66 -39.00
CA THR A 1031 -1.35 -20.81 -39.92
C THR A 1031 -2.18 -21.99 -39.39
N ASN A 1032 -2.03 -22.33 -38.10
CA ASN A 1032 -2.81 -23.44 -37.50
C ASN A 1032 -2.92 -23.38 -35.97
N ASP A 1033 -2.32 -22.39 -35.34
CA ASP A 1033 -2.37 -22.21 -33.89
C ASP A 1033 -3.76 -21.75 -33.46
N GLY A 1034 -4.30 -22.38 -32.42
CA GLY A 1034 -5.55 -21.94 -31.81
C GLY A 1034 -5.82 -22.49 -30.42
N LEU A 1035 -6.86 -21.96 -29.79
CA LEU A 1035 -7.49 -22.49 -28.58
C LEU A 1035 -8.95 -22.82 -28.90
N ARG A 1036 -9.38 -24.06 -28.67
CA ARG A 1036 -10.75 -24.53 -28.91
C ARG A 1036 -11.50 -24.70 -27.59
N MET A 1037 -12.53 -23.89 -27.38
CA MET A 1037 -13.27 -23.78 -26.12
C MET A 1037 -14.68 -24.40 -26.20
N GLY A 1038 -14.91 -25.31 -27.15
CA GLY A 1038 -16.17 -26.04 -27.27
C GLY A 1038 -17.40 -25.18 -27.61
N ASP A 1039 -18.55 -25.84 -27.71
CA ASP A 1039 -19.85 -25.21 -27.94
C ASP A 1039 -20.63 -25.12 -26.62
N ASN A 1040 -21.18 -23.94 -26.33
CA ASN A 1040 -22.00 -23.68 -25.17
C ASN A 1040 -23.01 -22.57 -25.49
N ASP A 1041 -24.29 -22.81 -25.20
CA ASP A 1041 -25.40 -21.88 -25.43
C ASP A 1041 -25.23 -20.55 -24.65
N ALA A 1042 -24.44 -20.53 -23.57
CA ALA A 1042 -24.13 -19.31 -22.82
C ALA A 1042 -23.29 -18.31 -23.64
N PHE A 1043 -22.60 -18.77 -24.68
CA PHE A 1043 -21.78 -17.96 -25.59
C PHE A 1043 -22.52 -17.59 -26.89
N SER A 1044 -23.78 -17.98 -27.03
CA SER A 1044 -24.59 -17.77 -28.23
C SER A 1044 -25.52 -16.56 -28.11
N VAL A 1045 -25.73 -15.86 -29.23
CA VAL A 1045 -26.80 -14.86 -29.34
C VAL A 1045 -28.09 -15.58 -29.70
N THR A 1046 -29.16 -15.38 -28.92
CA THR A 1046 -30.47 -15.95 -29.22
C THR A 1046 -31.53 -14.85 -29.28
N THR A 1047 -32.79 -15.18 -29.58
CA THR A 1047 -33.90 -14.22 -29.52
C THR A 1047 -34.19 -13.71 -28.10
N THR A 1048 -33.59 -14.32 -27.06
CA THR A 1048 -33.79 -13.96 -25.66
C THR A 1048 -32.48 -13.68 -24.90
N ASN A 1049 -31.32 -13.88 -25.54
CA ASN A 1049 -29.99 -13.63 -24.95
C ASN A 1049 -29.24 -12.58 -25.76
N GLU A 1050 -28.46 -11.79 -25.06
CA GLU A 1050 -27.56 -10.76 -25.60
C GLU A 1050 -26.10 -11.18 -25.37
N LEU A 1051 -25.13 -10.44 -25.91
CA LEU A 1051 -23.71 -10.83 -25.81
C LEU A 1051 -22.77 -9.64 -25.71
N THR A 1052 -21.72 -9.78 -24.91
CA THR A 1052 -20.50 -8.97 -24.96
C THR A 1052 -19.30 -9.91 -25.02
N VAL A 1053 -18.36 -9.65 -25.92
CA VAL A 1053 -17.07 -10.35 -25.97
C VAL A 1053 -15.95 -9.32 -25.94
N GLY A 1054 -14.94 -9.54 -25.10
CA GLY A 1054 -13.75 -8.69 -24.99
C GLY A 1054 -12.47 -9.51 -24.88
N ALA A 1055 -11.37 -8.99 -25.40
CA ALA A 1055 -10.04 -9.61 -25.32
C ALA A 1055 -8.94 -8.56 -25.46
N TRP A 1056 -7.81 -8.78 -24.79
CA TRP A 1056 -6.56 -8.08 -25.13
C TRP A 1056 -5.90 -8.78 -26.31
N ILE A 1057 -5.47 -8.01 -27.30
CA ILE A 1057 -4.83 -8.52 -28.52
C ILE A 1057 -3.58 -7.72 -28.89
N LYS A 1058 -2.55 -8.41 -29.39
CA LYS A 1058 -1.35 -7.80 -29.96
C LYS A 1058 -1.06 -8.40 -31.35
N PRO A 1059 -1.59 -7.82 -32.44
CA PRO A 1059 -1.36 -8.35 -33.78
C PRO A 1059 0.13 -8.29 -34.12
N SER A 1060 0.71 -9.38 -34.60
CA SER A 1060 2.10 -9.40 -35.08
C SER A 1060 2.23 -8.76 -36.45
N VAL A 1061 1.17 -8.85 -37.27
CA VAL A 1061 1.02 -8.23 -38.59
C VAL A 1061 -0.45 -7.81 -38.78
N VAL A 1062 -0.69 -6.90 -39.72
CA VAL A 1062 -2.04 -6.42 -40.10
C VAL A 1062 -2.22 -6.39 -41.62
N ASP A 1063 -1.53 -7.27 -42.33
CA ASP A 1063 -1.45 -7.33 -43.80
C ASP A 1063 -2.56 -8.19 -44.46
N GLN A 1064 -3.26 -9.00 -43.66
CA GLN A 1064 -4.36 -9.84 -44.09
C GLN A 1064 -5.52 -9.77 -43.10
N THR A 1065 -6.67 -10.32 -43.49
CA THR A 1065 -7.82 -10.47 -42.58
C THR A 1065 -7.59 -11.67 -41.66
N GLN A 1066 -7.80 -11.48 -40.36
CA GLN A 1066 -7.50 -12.46 -39.32
C GLN A 1066 -8.53 -12.47 -38.19
N TYR A 1067 -8.90 -13.64 -37.68
CA TYR A 1067 -9.89 -13.83 -36.61
C TYR A 1067 -9.23 -14.26 -35.31
N PHE A 1068 -9.30 -13.40 -34.29
CA PHE A 1068 -8.66 -13.65 -33.00
C PHE A 1068 -9.59 -14.29 -31.97
N VAL A 1069 -10.89 -14.00 -32.02
CA VAL A 1069 -11.94 -14.71 -31.27
C VAL A 1069 -13.14 -14.94 -32.20
N SER A 1070 -13.65 -16.16 -32.31
CA SER A 1070 -14.84 -16.46 -33.12
C SER A 1070 -15.66 -17.63 -32.61
N LYS A 1071 -16.96 -17.59 -32.86
CA LYS A 1071 -17.88 -18.73 -32.82
C LYS A 1071 -18.41 -18.97 -34.23
N TYR A 1072 -17.54 -19.53 -35.05
CA TYR A 1072 -17.71 -19.61 -36.50
C TYR A 1072 -17.13 -20.91 -37.06
N SER A 1073 -17.88 -21.60 -37.93
CA SER A 1073 -17.38 -22.71 -38.74
C SER A 1073 -18.14 -22.82 -40.06
N SER A 1074 -17.57 -23.52 -41.05
CA SER A 1074 -18.22 -23.67 -42.36
C SER A 1074 -19.64 -24.26 -42.25
N GLY A 1075 -20.65 -23.48 -42.65
CA GLY A 1075 -22.07 -23.84 -42.56
C GLY A 1075 -22.77 -23.55 -41.24
N ASN A 1076 -22.04 -23.11 -40.20
CA ASN A 1076 -22.56 -22.75 -38.88
C ASN A 1076 -21.92 -21.42 -38.43
N TYR A 1077 -22.64 -20.33 -38.61
CA TYR A 1077 -22.12 -18.98 -38.43
C TYR A 1077 -22.90 -18.25 -37.34
N GLU A 1078 -22.21 -17.82 -36.29
CA GLU A 1078 -22.80 -16.98 -35.25
C GLU A 1078 -22.10 -15.63 -35.16
N TRP A 1079 -20.90 -15.57 -34.59
CA TRP A 1079 -20.20 -14.30 -34.42
C TRP A 1079 -18.69 -14.43 -34.59
N ASN A 1080 -18.04 -13.34 -34.97
CA ASN A 1080 -16.59 -13.27 -35.10
C ASN A 1080 -16.07 -11.86 -34.79
N MET A 1081 -14.87 -11.78 -34.23
CA MET A 1081 -14.08 -10.55 -34.10
C MET A 1081 -12.86 -10.65 -34.98
N GLN A 1082 -12.58 -9.60 -35.75
CA GLN A 1082 -11.59 -9.63 -36.80
C GLN A 1082 -10.80 -8.34 -36.95
N VAL A 1083 -9.54 -8.49 -37.36
CA VAL A 1083 -8.71 -7.42 -37.94
C VAL A 1083 -8.69 -7.63 -39.44
N SER A 1084 -8.97 -6.58 -40.21
CA SER A 1084 -8.90 -6.59 -41.68
C SER A 1084 -7.50 -6.20 -42.16
N SER A 1085 -7.17 -6.52 -43.41
CA SER A 1085 -5.96 -6.01 -44.06
C SER A 1085 -5.91 -4.48 -43.98
N GLY A 1086 -4.83 -3.92 -43.42
CA GLY A 1086 -4.67 -2.50 -43.16
C GLY A 1086 -5.03 -2.05 -41.74
N GLY A 1087 -5.43 -2.95 -40.84
CA GLY A 1087 -5.60 -2.67 -39.41
C GLY A 1087 -7.01 -2.27 -38.96
N ALA A 1088 -8.00 -2.25 -39.85
CA ALA A 1088 -9.38 -1.96 -39.46
C ALA A 1088 -9.97 -3.10 -38.61
N PHE A 1089 -10.41 -2.77 -37.39
CA PHE A 1089 -11.01 -3.72 -36.45
C PHE A 1089 -12.53 -3.75 -36.60
N GLY A 1090 -13.12 -4.95 -36.54
CA GLY A 1090 -14.56 -5.10 -36.60
C GLY A 1090 -15.08 -6.41 -36.02
N GLY A 1091 -16.40 -6.46 -35.87
CA GLY A 1091 -17.15 -7.62 -35.40
C GLY A 1091 -18.32 -7.93 -36.33
N GLY A 1092 -18.67 -9.21 -36.45
CA GLY A 1092 -19.76 -9.69 -37.29
C GLY A 1092 -20.73 -10.60 -36.53
N LEU A 1093 -22.03 -10.48 -36.83
CA LEU A 1093 -23.06 -11.44 -36.47
C LEU A 1093 -23.69 -12.01 -37.75
N ASN A 1094 -23.61 -13.32 -37.92
CA ASN A 1094 -24.07 -14.06 -39.08
C ASN A 1094 -25.37 -14.83 -38.76
N SER A 1095 -26.28 -14.96 -39.73
CA SER A 1095 -27.48 -15.80 -39.60
C SER A 1095 -27.33 -17.13 -40.36
N THR A 1096 -27.72 -18.25 -39.75
CA THR A 1096 -27.72 -19.59 -40.39
C THR A 1096 -28.73 -19.73 -41.53
N ALA A 1097 -29.67 -18.78 -41.69
CA ALA A 1097 -30.74 -18.81 -42.68
C ALA A 1097 -30.45 -17.99 -43.96
N GLY A 1098 -29.24 -17.45 -44.15
CA GLY A 1098 -28.83 -16.77 -45.39
C GLY A 1098 -29.54 -15.44 -45.67
N GLY A 1099 -29.97 -14.71 -44.63
CA GLY A 1099 -30.88 -13.56 -44.77
C GLY A 1099 -30.50 -12.25 -44.07
N GLY A 1100 -29.37 -12.15 -43.39
CA GLY A 1100 -28.91 -10.88 -42.81
C GLY A 1100 -27.58 -11.01 -42.06
N TYR A 1101 -26.73 -10.00 -42.23
CA TYR A 1101 -25.42 -9.85 -41.59
C TYR A 1101 -25.40 -8.51 -40.86
N LEU A 1102 -25.01 -8.49 -39.59
CA LEU A 1102 -24.58 -7.25 -38.94
C LEU A 1102 -23.05 -7.23 -38.99
N TYR A 1103 -22.47 -6.17 -39.53
CA TYR A 1103 -21.03 -5.96 -39.55
C TYR A 1103 -20.71 -4.52 -39.19
N ALA A 1104 -19.89 -4.33 -38.17
CA ALA A 1104 -19.35 -3.02 -37.84
C ALA A 1104 -17.82 -3.06 -37.89
N PHE A 1105 -17.23 -2.10 -38.59
CA PHE A 1105 -15.78 -1.93 -38.71
C PHE A 1105 -15.42 -0.49 -38.39
N SER A 1106 -14.26 -0.29 -37.76
CA SER A 1106 -13.67 1.05 -37.64
C SER A 1106 -13.45 1.63 -39.04
N SER A 1107 -13.91 2.87 -39.24
CA SER A 1107 -13.81 3.56 -40.54
C SER A 1107 -12.80 4.71 -40.53
N ASP A 1108 -12.30 5.09 -39.35
CA ASP A 1108 -11.28 6.13 -39.18
C ASP A 1108 -9.91 5.46 -39.14
N SER A 1109 -9.04 5.81 -40.09
CA SER A 1109 -7.70 5.25 -40.20
C SER A 1109 -6.77 5.60 -39.04
N ASN A 1110 -7.08 6.63 -38.25
CA ASN A 1110 -6.26 7.03 -37.09
C ASN A 1110 -6.38 6.06 -35.91
N ILE A 1111 -7.42 5.23 -35.90
CA ILE A 1111 -7.69 4.22 -34.86
C ILE A 1111 -7.52 2.80 -35.41
N TYR A 1112 -6.88 2.64 -36.57
CA TYR A 1112 -6.52 1.32 -37.07
C TYR A 1112 -5.42 0.72 -36.22
N LEU A 1113 -5.48 -0.59 -36.03
CA LEU A 1113 -4.52 -1.32 -35.24
C LEU A 1113 -3.19 -1.36 -36.00
N SER A 1114 -2.10 -1.14 -35.28
CA SER A 1114 -0.75 -1.37 -35.76
C SER A 1114 -0.19 -2.68 -35.23
N ALA A 1115 0.80 -3.22 -35.93
CA ALA A 1115 1.49 -4.42 -35.49
C ALA A 1115 2.28 -4.16 -34.19
N LYS A 1116 2.45 -5.21 -33.39
CA LYS A 1116 3.28 -5.30 -32.18
C LYS A 1116 2.87 -4.36 -31.04
N ARG A 1117 1.62 -3.89 -31.03
CA ARG A 1117 1.04 -3.09 -29.93
C ARG A 1117 -0.18 -3.80 -29.33
N TRP A 1118 -0.31 -3.72 -28.00
CA TRP A 1118 -1.50 -4.24 -27.29
C TRP A 1118 -2.69 -3.30 -27.48
N TYR A 1119 -3.85 -3.90 -27.71
CA TYR A 1119 -5.15 -3.26 -27.81
C TYR A 1119 -6.17 -4.05 -26.99
N TYR A 1120 -7.13 -3.37 -26.39
CA TYR A 1120 -8.32 -4.02 -25.85
C TYR A 1120 -9.47 -3.93 -26.86
N ALA A 1121 -9.89 -5.08 -27.38
CA ALA A 1121 -10.93 -5.18 -28.39
C ALA A 1121 -12.19 -5.77 -27.76
N ALA A 1122 -13.34 -5.12 -27.94
CA ALA A 1122 -14.62 -5.64 -27.49
C ALA A 1122 -15.75 -5.39 -28.50
N PHE A 1123 -16.80 -6.21 -28.46
CA PHE A 1123 -18.05 -5.92 -29.17
C PHE A 1123 -19.26 -6.32 -28.32
N THR A 1124 -20.40 -5.66 -28.56
CA THR A 1124 -21.68 -5.97 -27.92
C THR A 1124 -22.77 -6.20 -28.96
N VAL A 1125 -23.68 -7.12 -28.66
CA VAL A 1125 -24.86 -7.42 -29.49
C VAL A 1125 -26.11 -7.34 -28.63
N ASN A 1126 -26.99 -6.40 -28.98
CA ASN A 1126 -28.32 -6.30 -28.43
C ASN A 1126 -29.33 -6.95 -29.38
N SER A 1127 -29.87 -8.12 -29.01
CA SER A 1127 -30.85 -8.87 -29.81
C SER A 1127 -32.26 -8.25 -29.78
N THR A 1128 -32.55 -7.35 -28.84
CA THR A 1128 -33.83 -6.61 -28.77
C THR A 1128 -33.86 -5.45 -29.77
N THR A 1129 -32.75 -4.72 -29.90
CA THR A 1129 -32.63 -3.55 -30.79
C THR A 1129 -31.94 -3.85 -32.11
N ASN A 1130 -31.48 -5.09 -32.32
CA ASN A 1130 -30.65 -5.52 -33.47
C ASN A 1130 -29.45 -4.59 -33.67
N THR A 1131 -28.71 -4.34 -32.60
CA THR A 1131 -27.56 -3.42 -32.62
C THR A 1131 -26.27 -4.17 -32.31
N LEU A 1132 -25.27 -4.03 -33.17
CA LEU A 1132 -23.90 -4.49 -32.95
C LEU A 1132 -23.01 -3.26 -32.74
N ASN A 1133 -22.30 -3.19 -31.62
CA ASN A 1133 -21.33 -2.12 -31.33
C ASN A 1133 -19.94 -2.70 -31.18
N VAL A 1134 -18.92 -1.97 -31.64
CA VAL A 1134 -17.51 -2.38 -31.58
C VAL A 1134 -16.72 -1.31 -30.83
N TYR A 1135 -15.90 -1.75 -29.89
CA TYR A 1135 -15.10 -0.91 -29.00
C TYR A 1135 -13.63 -1.27 -29.09
N LEU A 1136 -12.76 -0.25 -29.17
CA LEU A 1136 -11.31 -0.39 -29.13
C LEU A 1136 -10.78 0.49 -28.00
N ASP A 1137 -9.93 -0.06 -27.13
CA ASP A 1137 -9.33 0.63 -25.99
C ASP A 1137 -10.38 1.36 -25.13
N GLY A 1138 -11.52 0.71 -24.90
CA GLY A 1138 -12.63 1.24 -24.12
C GLY A 1138 -13.54 2.23 -24.86
N MET A 1139 -13.20 2.66 -26.08
CA MET A 1139 -13.94 3.64 -26.87
C MET A 1139 -14.82 2.98 -27.93
N LEU A 1140 -16.06 3.46 -28.11
CA LEU A 1140 -16.94 3.02 -29.20
C LEU A 1140 -16.39 3.53 -30.55
N VAL A 1141 -16.03 2.61 -31.45
CA VAL A 1141 -15.41 2.94 -32.75
C VAL A 1141 -16.32 2.65 -33.95
N ALA A 1142 -17.31 1.77 -33.82
CA ALA A 1142 -18.27 1.47 -34.88
C ALA A 1142 -19.58 0.89 -34.34
N SER A 1143 -20.67 1.02 -35.11
CA SER A 1143 -21.99 0.47 -34.79
C SER A 1143 -22.77 0.12 -36.05
N ASP A 1144 -23.55 -0.96 -36.02
CA ASP A 1144 -24.50 -1.37 -37.06
C ASP A 1144 -25.87 -1.66 -36.44
N THR A 1145 -26.93 -1.17 -37.09
CA THR A 1145 -28.35 -1.30 -36.68
C THR A 1145 -29.25 -1.83 -37.79
N THR A 1146 -28.66 -2.32 -38.88
CA THR A 1146 -29.42 -2.83 -40.02
C THR A 1146 -30.25 -4.05 -39.59
N THR A 1147 -31.54 -4.07 -39.94
CA THR A 1147 -32.48 -5.10 -39.45
C THR A 1147 -32.07 -6.47 -39.97
N SER A 1148 -31.53 -7.33 -39.10
CA SER A 1148 -31.29 -8.73 -39.40
C SER A 1148 -32.53 -9.57 -39.08
N GLY A 1149 -32.77 -10.61 -39.90
CA GLY A 1149 -33.73 -11.66 -39.58
C GLY A 1149 -33.33 -12.43 -38.31
N SER A 1150 -34.20 -13.33 -37.84
CA SER A 1150 -34.02 -14.08 -36.60
C SER A 1150 -32.60 -14.63 -36.42
N VAL A 1151 -31.92 -14.20 -35.35
CA VAL A 1151 -30.65 -14.75 -34.89
C VAL A 1151 -30.91 -16.20 -34.45
N ALA A 1152 -30.16 -17.14 -35.01
CA ALA A 1152 -30.31 -18.56 -34.72
C ALA A 1152 -29.10 -19.05 -33.92
N ASN A 1153 -29.36 -19.86 -32.89
CA ASN A 1153 -28.34 -20.56 -32.13
C ASN A 1153 -27.66 -21.58 -33.07
N GLY A 1154 -26.39 -21.37 -33.39
CA GLY A 1154 -25.57 -22.33 -34.12
C GLY A 1154 -24.96 -23.34 -33.15
N THR A 1155 -24.22 -24.31 -33.69
CA THR A 1155 -23.51 -25.31 -32.88
C THR A 1155 -22.00 -25.23 -33.10
N ALA A 1156 -21.50 -24.03 -33.41
CA ALA A 1156 -20.08 -23.80 -33.66
C ALA A 1156 -19.35 -23.67 -32.32
N GLU A 1157 -18.15 -24.23 -32.21
CA GLU A 1157 -17.32 -24.01 -31.02
C GLU A 1157 -16.73 -22.59 -31.00
N VAL A 1158 -16.47 -22.05 -29.81
CA VAL A 1158 -15.69 -20.81 -29.65
C VAL A 1158 -14.21 -21.13 -29.84
N ARG A 1159 -13.51 -20.29 -30.60
CA ARG A 1159 -12.11 -20.45 -30.98
C ARG A 1159 -11.33 -19.16 -30.80
N LEU A 1160 -10.10 -19.28 -30.29
CA LEU A 1160 -9.07 -18.24 -30.40
C LEU A 1160 -8.03 -18.66 -31.44
N GLY A 1161 -7.47 -17.70 -32.16
CA GLY A 1161 -6.31 -17.94 -33.03
C GLY A 1161 -6.62 -18.65 -34.36
N ILE A 1162 -7.63 -19.52 -34.40
CA ILE A 1162 -7.94 -20.38 -35.56
C ILE A 1162 -9.38 -20.22 -36.02
N ASP A 1163 -9.57 -20.08 -37.34
CA ASP A 1163 -10.87 -19.99 -37.98
C ASP A 1163 -11.36 -21.36 -38.49
N GLY A 1164 -12.61 -21.73 -38.21
CA GLY A 1164 -13.18 -23.05 -38.51
C GLY A 1164 -13.46 -23.41 -39.96
N GLY A 1165 -12.67 -22.89 -40.90
CA GLY A 1165 -12.63 -23.36 -42.27
C GLY A 1165 -12.14 -22.40 -43.35
N SER A 1166 -11.67 -21.18 -43.04
CA SER A 1166 -11.51 -20.09 -44.04
C SER A 1166 -10.11 -19.48 -44.22
N SER A 1167 -9.03 -20.06 -43.67
CA SER A 1167 -7.65 -19.58 -43.81
C SER A 1167 -7.35 -18.16 -43.25
N ASN A 1168 -8.17 -17.66 -42.32
CA ASN A 1168 -8.01 -16.35 -41.68
C ASN A 1168 -7.46 -16.47 -40.25
N ASP A 1169 -6.47 -17.33 -40.05
CA ASP A 1169 -5.90 -17.58 -38.72
C ASP A 1169 -5.12 -16.34 -38.23
N TYR A 1170 -5.16 -16.11 -36.92
CA TYR A 1170 -4.61 -14.92 -36.30
C TYR A 1170 -3.11 -15.05 -36.07
N ASN A 1171 -2.37 -14.01 -36.44
CA ASN A 1171 -0.94 -13.91 -36.19
C ASN A 1171 -0.69 -12.82 -35.15
N GLY A 1172 -0.43 -13.21 -33.92
CA GLY A 1172 -0.31 -12.27 -32.80
C GLY A 1172 -0.49 -12.93 -31.44
N LEU A 1173 -0.58 -12.09 -30.41
CA LEU A 1173 -0.85 -12.51 -29.05
C LEU A 1173 -2.29 -12.20 -28.66
N VAL A 1174 -2.87 -13.04 -27.81
CA VAL A 1174 -4.17 -12.80 -27.15
C VAL A 1174 -4.03 -13.06 -25.66
N ASP A 1175 -4.70 -12.23 -24.86
CA ASP A 1175 -4.73 -12.32 -23.40
C ASP A 1175 -6.12 -11.90 -22.87
N GLU A 1176 -6.49 -12.33 -21.66
CA GLU A 1176 -7.66 -11.83 -20.91
C GLU A 1176 -8.98 -11.82 -21.70
N VAL A 1177 -9.41 -13.00 -22.18
CA VAL A 1177 -10.64 -13.16 -22.97
C VAL A 1177 -11.85 -13.30 -22.05
N ARG A 1178 -12.90 -12.52 -22.31
CA ARG A 1178 -14.16 -12.52 -21.54
C ARG A 1178 -15.38 -12.57 -22.44
N ILE A 1179 -16.38 -13.33 -22.03
CA ILE A 1179 -17.70 -13.44 -22.65
C ILE A 1179 -18.77 -13.21 -21.59
N TYR A 1180 -19.69 -12.28 -21.86
CA TYR A 1180 -20.87 -12.00 -21.04
C TYR A 1180 -22.14 -12.27 -21.84
N ASN A 1181 -23.15 -12.85 -21.22
CA ASN A 1181 -24.47 -13.12 -21.82
C ASN A 1181 -25.45 -11.94 -21.70
N TYR A 1182 -24.92 -10.72 -21.57
CA TYR A 1182 -25.67 -9.46 -21.54
C TYR A 1182 -24.86 -8.35 -22.23
N VAL A 1183 -25.53 -7.27 -22.63
CA VAL A 1183 -24.86 -6.08 -23.19
C VAL A 1183 -24.20 -5.28 -22.06
N ARG A 1184 -22.87 -5.20 -22.06
CA ARG A 1184 -22.13 -4.29 -21.19
C ARG A 1184 -22.22 -2.85 -21.68
N THR A 1185 -22.27 -1.91 -20.74
CA THR A 1185 -22.35 -0.47 -21.03
C THR A 1185 -20.99 0.07 -21.51
N PRO A 1186 -20.93 1.22 -22.22
CA PRO A 1186 -19.66 1.85 -22.58
C PRO A 1186 -18.74 2.10 -21.38
N ALA A 1187 -19.29 2.47 -20.21
CA ALA A 1187 -18.51 2.68 -18.99
C ALA A 1187 -17.92 1.37 -18.45
N GLN A 1188 -18.67 0.28 -18.54
CA GLN A 1188 -18.22 -1.07 -18.17
C GLN A 1188 -17.11 -1.57 -19.10
N ILE A 1189 -17.21 -1.32 -20.40
CA ILE A 1189 -16.17 -1.65 -21.40
C ILE A 1189 -14.91 -0.81 -21.18
N ALA A 1190 -15.08 0.50 -20.93
CA ALA A 1190 -13.96 1.37 -20.57
C ALA A 1190 -13.27 0.91 -19.28
N TRP A 1191 -14.05 0.55 -18.25
CA TRP A 1191 -13.55 -0.01 -17.00
C TRP A 1191 -12.76 -1.32 -17.20
N GLU A 1192 -13.16 -2.19 -18.13
CA GLU A 1192 -12.37 -3.40 -18.42
C GLU A 1192 -11.04 -3.10 -19.11
N PHE A 1193 -11.00 -2.07 -19.96
CA PHE A 1193 -9.78 -1.60 -20.58
C PHE A 1193 -8.82 -0.96 -19.57
N ASN A 1194 -9.31 -0.09 -18.69
CA ASN A 1194 -8.46 0.81 -17.90
C ASN A 1194 -8.54 0.61 -16.38
N ARG A 1195 -9.37 -0.31 -15.89
CA ARG A 1195 -9.62 -0.59 -14.46
C ARG A 1195 -9.84 0.69 -13.63
N GLY A 1196 -10.50 1.70 -14.20
CA GLY A 1196 -10.79 2.95 -13.49
C GLY A 1196 -9.75 4.04 -13.63
N ALA A 1197 -8.64 3.80 -14.33
CA ALA A 1197 -7.78 4.88 -14.76
C ALA A 1197 -8.60 5.79 -15.68
N PRO A 1198 -8.67 7.10 -15.43
CA PRO A 1198 -9.44 8.01 -16.25
C PRO A 1198 -8.94 7.95 -17.70
N VAL A 1199 -9.85 7.90 -18.69
CA VAL A 1199 -9.50 7.97 -20.13
C VAL A 1199 -8.75 9.27 -20.45
N ALA A 1200 -9.01 10.31 -19.66
CA ALA A 1200 -8.17 11.49 -19.45
C ALA A 1200 -8.49 12.09 -18.08
N TYR A 1201 -7.46 12.58 -17.38
CA TYR A 1201 -7.54 13.24 -16.09
C TYR A 1201 -7.18 14.71 -16.26
N TRP A 1202 -8.06 15.63 -15.87
CA TRP A 1202 -7.77 17.05 -15.81
C TRP A 1202 -7.77 17.48 -14.35
N THR A 1203 -6.66 18.00 -13.88
CA THR A 1203 -6.62 18.80 -12.67
C THR A 1203 -7.04 20.21 -13.06
N PHE A 1204 -8.16 20.71 -12.54
CA PHE A 1204 -8.49 22.14 -12.65
C PHE A 1204 -7.65 22.94 -11.64
N ASP A 1205 -6.34 22.71 -11.63
CA ASP A 1205 -5.37 23.28 -10.70
C ASP A 1205 -4.63 24.48 -11.35
N GLU A 1206 -5.14 24.97 -12.48
CA GLU A 1206 -4.71 26.26 -13.02
C GLU A 1206 -5.30 27.37 -12.14
N CYS A 1207 -4.45 28.05 -11.37
CA CYS A 1207 -4.83 29.10 -10.41
C CYS A 1207 -5.55 30.34 -11.03
N SER A 1208 -5.89 30.32 -12.32
CA SER A 1208 -6.87 31.21 -12.95
C SER A 1208 -7.28 30.69 -14.33
N GLY A 1209 -8.56 30.90 -14.70
CA GLY A 1209 -9.07 30.73 -16.07
C GLY A 1209 -9.37 32.06 -16.76
#